data_AF-A0A8J2EUA8-F1
#
_entry.id   AF-A0A8J2EUA8-F1
#
_cell.length_a   1.000
_cell.length_b   1.000
_cell.length_c   1.000
_cell.angle_alpha   90.00
_cell.angle_beta   90.00
_cell.angle_gamma   90.00
#
_symmetry.space_group_name_H-M   'P 1'
#
loop_
_entity.id
_entity.type
_entity.pdbx_description
1 polymer ?
#
loop_
_entity_poly.entity_id
_entity_poly.type
_entity_poly.pdbx_seq_one_letter_code
_entity_poly.pdbx_strand_id
1 'polypeptide(L)'
;MLTSPGRRAFLLAFRLGGLANLSTTPIHVLVRAAVAPVVEGKKENTFYPFWEPSVQEWFKPLEKFKGASRRNEDYYGAFQVSVPTFAEDEITPDVAARLAIRGQPFVVKQNLSPWPFQNWTCTDFAKAFPDGDMRDEYDHRTRAQVKNLIDDSLSKRFKEVASSQHLAAEQLANGEKTKINAPFVWHVKDEAPVAVKRELGQHFRRFPATFLKPGSATKLLPPEKVVNGSLFDAEAMELVAEENLFETMDSFEYWFSPPGGTAVYAHADSYCETTISWQLRGRKQWRAMMYPEGDGLEHRFESFDEGPYAVPNLPPDLSKKKKNTEKRGEKIFDPTTGIEVPQHHMWRPEFDFTLEPGEMFVFSPNYMHETFVAPDTTHENHATDCAIASTFQWLLPYPTKYYRAFLPRHTNSALHYEEQGSCMPYRLFPFVFFGYREFYDRRQFPKLSTSTWMDQTRQLWKKLTKKDPSVDHISKSALLANLLERAPADPRGRSKSTLPQQSSDRFSHKARARNKERTYGDYKRQWLKVQVEELFGYHDTNDDDRITQRELFESLAQMHVIAHRQFTIERFIRKNEEQLDREREANYAKGMKYPVWLVKKWQKKDAKNYSSLRSNGLQVPKEFRGDAATASQDEKKTRDEL
;
A
#
# COMPACT_ATOMS: atom_id res chain seq x y z
N MET A 1 -18.47 -55.07 41.86
CA MET A 1 -19.28 -53.86 42.13
C MET A 1 -18.71 -53.16 43.37
N LEU A 2 -19.13 -51.91 43.62
CA LEU A 2 -19.15 -51.12 44.88
C LEU A 2 -18.90 -51.93 46.19
N THR A 3 -18.19 -51.48 47.24
CA THR A 3 -17.90 -50.10 47.74
C THR A 3 -16.64 -50.01 48.66
N SER A 4 -16.28 -48.80 49.12
CA SER A 4 -15.35 -48.43 50.22
C SER A 4 -15.79 -48.92 51.62
N PRO A 5 -15.10 -48.70 52.80
CA PRO A 5 -13.99 -47.77 53.17
C PRO A 5 -12.86 -48.44 54.02
N GLY A 6 -11.90 -47.78 54.72
CA GLY A 6 -11.44 -46.38 54.73
C GLY A 6 -11.31 -45.69 56.12
N ARG A 7 -10.16 -45.81 56.81
CA ARG A 7 -9.62 -44.94 57.91
C ARG A 7 -8.21 -45.44 58.35
N ARG A 8 -7.18 -44.57 58.48
CA ARG A 8 -6.53 -44.02 59.71
C ARG A 8 -6.00 -45.06 60.73
N ALA A 9 -4.81 -44.95 61.34
CA ALA A 9 -3.65 -44.03 61.24
C ALA A 9 -2.38 -44.74 61.82
N PHE A 10 -1.15 -44.20 61.76
CA PHE A 10 -0.53 -43.38 62.84
C PHE A 10 0.83 -42.75 62.41
N LEU A 11 1.20 -41.64 63.08
CA LEU A 11 2.51 -41.12 63.55
C LEU A 11 3.83 -41.86 63.18
N LEU A 12 5.05 -41.30 63.22
CA LEU A 12 5.69 -39.95 63.24
C LEU A 12 7.24 -40.27 63.20
N ALA A 13 8.25 -39.39 63.10
CA ALA A 13 8.42 -37.94 62.99
C ALA A 13 9.82 -37.63 62.37
N PHE A 14 10.04 -36.45 61.78
CA PHE A 14 11.20 -35.58 62.08
C PHE A 14 11.00 -34.18 61.45
N ARG A 15 11.30 -33.12 62.21
CA ARG A 15 11.50 -31.72 61.74
C ARG A 15 13.02 -31.48 61.69
N LEU A 16 13.65 -30.49 61.04
CA LEU A 16 13.33 -29.13 60.58
C LEU A 16 14.13 -28.91 59.27
N GLY A 17 13.92 -27.89 58.43
CA GLY A 17 12.96 -26.78 58.42
C GLY A 17 13.34 -25.81 57.27
N GLY A 18 12.40 -25.02 56.77
CA GLY A 18 12.65 -24.09 55.65
C GLY A 18 11.36 -23.66 54.96
N LEU A 19 10.81 -22.51 55.37
CA LEU A 19 9.59 -21.93 54.80
C LEU A 19 9.95 -20.87 53.74
N ALA A 20 9.42 -21.01 52.52
CA ALA A 20 8.87 -19.88 51.74
C ALA A 20 8.12 -20.34 50.48
N ASN A 21 6.92 -19.76 50.27
CA ASN A 21 6.31 -19.43 48.98
C ASN A 21 6.24 -20.51 47.87
N LEU A 22 5.30 -21.45 48.04
CA LEU A 22 4.56 -21.99 46.90
C LEU A 22 3.68 -20.87 46.29
N SER A 23 4.13 -20.26 45.20
CA SER A 23 3.30 -19.36 44.40
C SER A 23 2.56 -20.16 43.31
N THR A 24 1.24 -20.03 43.26
CA THR A 24 0.40 -20.73 42.27
C THR A 24 0.51 -20.08 40.89
N THR A 25 1.37 -20.61 40.02
CA THR A 25 1.47 -20.17 38.62
C THR A 25 0.16 -20.50 37.87
N PRO A 26 -0.58 -19.53 37.32
CA PRO A 26 -1.79 -19.80 36.56
C PRO A 26 -1.46 -20.30 35.15
N ILE A 27 -2.21 -21.29 34.66
CA ILE A 27 -2.03 -21.92 33.34
C ILE A 27 -2.62 -21.00 32.24
N HIS A 28 -2.00 -19.83 32.01
CA HIS A 28 -2.46 -18.82 31.05
C HIS A 28 -1.33 -18.06 30.33
N VAL A 29 -0.23 -18.74 29.98
CA VAL A 29 0.79 -18.21 29.03
C VAL A 29 1.01 -19.22 27.90
N LEU A 30 -0.01 -19.41 27.07
CA LEU A 30 0.00 -20.40 25.97
C LEU A 30 -0.65 -19.90 24.66
N VAL A 31 -0.82 -18.58 24.53
CA VAL A 31 -1.26 -17.90 23.30
C VAL A 31 -0.49 -16.57 23.21
N ARG A 32 -0.19 -16.11 21.98
CA ARG A 32 0.53 -14.85 21.66
C ARG A 32 2.05 -14.84 21.86
N ALA A 33 2.70 -15.98 21.60
CA ALA A 33 4.06 -16.03 21.05
C ALA A 33 4.05 -16.36 19.55
N ALA A 34 3.12 -15.75 18.79
CA ALA A 34 3.16 -15.75 17.33
C ALA A 34 4.11 -14.65 16.83
N VAL A 35 5.34 -14.64 17.36
CA VAL A 35 6.43 -13.85 16.78
C VAL A 35 6.67 -14.43 15.38
N ALA A 36 6.85 -13.58 14.37
CA ALA A 36 7.29 -14.05 13.06
C ALA A 36 8.55 -14.91 13.28
N PRO A 37 8.57 -16.19 12.84
CA PRO A 37 9.72 -17.04 13.11
C PRO A 37 10.96 -16.39 12.51
N VAL A 38 12.00 -16.20 13.32
CA VAL A 38 13.35 -16.00 12.80
C VAL A 38 13.69 -17.33 12.15
N VAL A 39 13.61 -17.41 10.81
CA VAL A 39 13.49 -18.70 10.10
C VAL A 39 14.84 -19.39 9.89
N GLU A 40 15.63 -19.51 10.96
CA GLU A 40 16.69 -20.51 11.07
C GLU A 40 16.05 -21.89 10.92
N GLY A 41 16.27 -22.53 9.77
CA GLY A 41 15.55 -23.76 9.38
C GLY A 41 14.33 -23.55 8.48
N LYS A 42 14.31 -22.50 7.65
CA LYS A 42 13.35 -22.32 6.54
C LYS A 42 13.47 -23.52 5.59
N LYS A 43 12.59 -24.51 5.74
CA LYS A 43 12.56 -25.70 4.88
C LYS A 43 12.36 -25.23 3.44
N GLU A 44 13.37 -25.44 2.59
CA GLU A 44 13.47 -24.94 1.20
C GLU A 44 12.23 -25.24 0.33
N ASN A 45 11.49 -26.27 0.73
CA ASN A 45 10.33 -26.84 0.07
C ASN A 45 8.98 -26.42 0.70
N THR A 46 8.97 -25.37 1.52
CA THR A 46 7.76 -24.82 2.16
C THR A 46 7.55 -23.37 1.70
N PHE A 47 6.49 -23.15 0.91
CA PHE A 47 5.99 -21.82 0.60
C PHE A 47 5.09 -21.31 1.73
N TYR A 48 5.09 -20.02 2.03
CA TYR A 48 4.23 -19.44 3.07
C TYR A 48 3.29 -18.39 2.44
N PRO A 49 2.00 -18.70 2.19
CA PRO A 49 1.07 -17.79 1.50
C PRO A 49 0.67 -16.55 2.32
N PHE A 50 1.10 -16.48 3.57
CA PHE A 50 0.96 -15.34 4.47
C PHE A 50 2.31 -14.75 4.92
N TRP A 51 3.43 -15.22 4.35
CA TRP A 51 4.71 -14.57 4.57
C TRP A 51 4.79 -13.32 3.70
N GLU A 52 5.38 -12.28 4.29
CA GLU A 52 5.73 -11.01 3.69
C GLU A 52 7.18 -10.74 4.09
N PRO A 53 7.98 -10.04 3.26
CA PRO A 53 9.26 -9.51 3.72
C PRO A 53 9.02 -8.49 4.84
N SER A 54 9.98 -8.34 5.75
CA SER A 54 9.99 -7.10 6.55
C SER A 54 10.24 -5.91 5.61
N VAL A 55 9.71 -4.74 5.97
CA VAL A 55 9.84 -3.55 5.09
C VAL A 55 11.31 -3.15 4.95
N GLN A 56 12.09 -3.40 6.00
CA GLN A 56 13.55 -3.30 6.07
C GLN A 56 14.26 -4.21 5.04
N GLU A 57 13.74 -5.40 4.76
CA GLU A 57 14.28 -6.30 3.72
C GLU A 57 13.82 -5.94 2.31
N TRP A 58 12.71 -5.22 2.17
CA TRP A 58 12.12 -4.91 0.87
C TRP A 58 12.66 -3.62 0.24
N PHE A 59 12.73 -2.55 1.03
CA PHE A 59 13.24 -1.25 0.61
C PHE A 59 14.70 -1.11 1.02
N LYS A 60 15.61 -1.14 0.05
CA LYS A 60 17.07 -1.03 0.26
C LYS A 60 17.51 0.12 1.20
N PRO A 61 16.89 1.33 1.20
CA PRO A 61 17.24 2.38 2.17
C PRO A 61 17.03 1.99 3.64
N LEU A 62 16.09 1.07 3.90
CA LEU A 62 15.73 0.56 5.22
C LEU A 62 16.55 -0.68 5.65
N GLU A 63 17.35 -1.26 4.74
CA GLU A 63 18.10 -2.51 4.99
C GLU A 63 19.12 -2.37 6.12
N LYS A 64 19.69 -1.17 6.30
CA LYS A 64 20.57 -0.83 7.44
C LYS A 64 19.90 -0.88 8.82
N PHE A 65 18.58 -1.06 8.89
CA PHE A 65 17.81 -1.28 10.13
C PHE A 65 17.29 -2.72 10.27
N LYS A 66 17.72 -3.65 9.41
CA LYS A 66 17.39 -5.07 9.53
C LYS A 66 17.86 -5.62 10.87
N GLY A 67 16.95 -6.27 11.60
CA GLY A 67 17.21 -6.80 12.95
C GLY A 67 16.93 -5.82 14.10
N ALA A 68 16.64 -4.54 13.82
CA ALA A 68 16.16 -3.61 14.85
C ALA A 68 14.84 -4.12 15.45
N SER A 69 14.81 -4.36 16.77
CA SER A 69 13.63 -4.89 17.46
C SER A 69 12.48 -3.89 17.40
N ARG A 70 11.36 -4.29 16.79
CA ARG A 70 10.09 -3.51 16.78
C ARG A 70 9.45 -3.32 18.17
N ARG A 71 10.15 -3.64 19.26
CA ARG A 71 9.63 -3.68 20.64
C ARG A 71 10.56 -3.08 21.71
N ASN A 72 11.75 -2.60 21.34
CA ASN A 72 12.73 -2.07 22.30
C ASN A 72 12.82 -0.53 22.20
N GLU A 73 13.36 0.11 23.24
CA GLU A 73 13.42 1.58 23.35
C GLU A 73 14.12 2.32 22.18
N ASP A 74 15.03 1.67 21.43
CA ASP A 74 15.64 2.24 20.21
C ASP A 74 14.61 2.58 19.10
N TYR A 75 13.37 2.12 19.24
CA TYR A 75 12.27 2.37 18.31
C TYR A 75 11.55 3.73 18.51
N TYR A 76 12.00 4.60 19.41
CA TYR A 76 11.31 5.89 19.71
C TYR A 76 11.81 7.13 18.96
N GLY A 77 13.01 7.13 18.37
CA GLY A 77 13.36 8.16 17.38
C GLY A 77 12.51 8.02 16.11
N ALA A 78 12.38 9.05 15.27
CA ALA A 78 12.04 8.81 13.87
C ALA A 78 13.13 7.92 13.25
N PHE A 79 12.78 6.99 12.36
CA PHE A 79 13.82 6.40 11.50
C PHE A 79 14.29 7.52 10.57
N GLN A 80 15.46 8.10 10.84
CA GLN A 80 16.07 9.13 9.99
C GLN A 80 16.65 8.50 8.71
N VAL A 81 15.74 8.03 7.86
CA VAL A 81 16.04 7.54 6.52
C VAL A 81 15.61 8.62 5.55
N SER A 82 16.58 9.13 4.81
CA SER A 82 16.28 9.84 3.58
C SER A 82 15.49 8.92 2.67
N VAL A 83 14.27 9.31 2.33
CA VAL A 83 13.56 8.77 1.16
C VAL A 83 14.49 8.85 -0.07
N PRO A 84 14.59 7.82 -0.93
CA PRO A 84 15.40 7.88 -2.15
C PRO A 84 15.07 9.13 -2.93
N THR A 85 16.06 9.99 -3.16
CA THR A 85 15.84 11.32 -3.72
C THR A 85 16.75 11.50 -4.93
N PHE A 86 16.15 11.82 -6.08
CA PHE A 86 16.81 11.90 -7.38
C PHE A 86 16.66 13.31 -7.98
N ALA A 87 17.64 13.79 -8.74
CA ALA A 87 17.46 14.93 -9.64
C ALA A 87 16.64 14.52 -10.89
N GLU A 88 16.01 15.49 -11.56
CA GLU A 88 15.18 15.25 -12.77
C GLU A 88 15.92 14.50 -13.91
N ASP A 89 17.24 14.67 -14.03
CA ASP A 89 18.08 14.00 -15.01
C ASP A 89 18.62 12.63 -14.56
N GLU A 90 18.60 12.34 -13.26
CA GLU A 90 18.93 11.01 -12.70
C GLU A 90 17.76 10.02 -12.84
N ILE A 91 16.52 10.50 -12.72
CA ILE A 91 15.30 9.68 -12.73
C ILE A 91 14.84 9.32 -14.16
N THR A 92 15.56 8.44 -14.84
CA THR A 92 15.15 7.99 -16.17
C THR A 92 13.79 7.26 -16.14
N PRO A 93 12.99 7.26 -17.23
CA PRO A 93 11.68 6.60 -17.24
C PRO A 93 11.73 5.10 -16.90
N ASP A 94 12.82 4.42 -17.24
CA ASP A 94 13.08 2.99 -16.94
C ASP A 94 13.47 2.77 -15.46
N VAL A 95 14.16 3.73 -14.82
CA VAL A 95 14.37 3.73 -13.36
C VAL A 95 13.06 4.01 -12.62
N ALA A 96 12.31 5.02 -13.05
CA ALA A 96 11.01 5.37 -12.48
C ALA A 96 10.01 4.19 -12.59
N ALA A 97 9.98 3.50 -13.72
CA ALA A 97 9.19 2.29 -13.93
C ALA A 97 9.57 1.15 -12.97
N ARG A 98 10.87 0.87 -12.76
CA ARG A 98 11.31 -0.16 -11.80
C ARG A 98 11.01 0.22 -10.34
N LEU A 99 11.13 1.50 -9.97
CA LEU A 99 10.76 1.98 -8.63
C LEU A 99 9.25 1.79 -8.39
N ALA A 100 8.42 2.17 -9.38
CA ALA A 100 6.98 1.95 -9.35
C ALA A 100 6.62 0.46 -9.24
N ILE A 101 7.15 -0.44 -10.07
CA ILE A 101 6.88 -1.89 -10.01
C ILE A 101 7.22 -2.48 -8.62
N ARG A 102 8.39 -2.11 -8.05
CA ARG A 102 8.82 -2.51 -6.70
C ARG A 102 8.02 -1.85 -5.57
N GLY A 103 7.25 -0.82 -5.89
CA GLY A 103 6.55 0.07 -4.97
C GLY A 103 7.48 0.77 -3.97
N GLN A 104 8.71 1.04 -4.39
CA GLN A 104 9.68 1.81 -3.60
C GLN A 104 9.25 3.28 -3.67
N PRO A 105 8.87 3.92 -2.55
CA PRO A 105 8.61 5.36 -2.56
C PRO A 105 9.91 6.13 -2.81
N PHE A 106 9.81 7.27 -3.48
CA PHE A 106 10.94 8.14 -3.83
C PHE A 106 10.52 9.60 -3.99
N VAL A 107 11.49 10.51 -3.86
CA VAL A 107 11.34 11.93 -4.16
C VAL A 107 12.11 12.27 -5.43
N VAL A 108 11.55 13.19 -6.23
CA VAL A 108 12.23 13.75 -7.40
C VAL A 108 12.33 15.25 -7.24
N LYS A 109 13.57 15.75 -7.23
CA LYS A 109 13.90 17.17 -7.26
C LYS A 109 13.76 17.68 -8.68
N GLN A 110 12.54 18.07 -9.05
CA GLN A 110 12.34 18.78 -10.30
C GLN A 110 12.81 20.23 -10.14
N ASN A 111 13.80 20.64 -10.94
CA ASN A 111 14.09 22.04 -11.10
C ASN A 111 12.97 22.62 -11.97
N LEU A 112 12.04 23.38 -11.38
CA LEU A 112 10.74 23.74 -11.96
C LEU A 112 10.86 24.41 -13.35
N SER A 113 10.90 23.57 -14.39
CA SER A 113 10.93 23.98 -15.79
C SER A 113 9.61 24.70 -16.10
N PRO A 114 9.66 25.99 -16.48
CA PRO A 114 8.82 27.04 -15.90
C PRO A 114 7.35 26.66 -15.82
N TRP A 115 6.97 26.13 -14.66
CA TRP A 115 5.63 25.60 -14.45
C TRP A 115 4.67 26.79 -14.29
N PRO A 116 3.51 26.79 -14.98
CA PRO A 116 2.61 27.95 -15.01
C PRO A 116 2.18 28.47 -13.64
N PHE A 117 2.18 27.62 -12.61
CA PHE A 117 1.78 27.94 -11.24
C PHE A 117 2.93 28.04 -10.23
N GLN A 118 4.20 27.88 -10.65
CA GLN A 118 5.40 27.93 -9.78
C GLN A 118 5.46 29.19 -8.91
N ASN A 119 5.06 30.33 -9.47
CA ASN A 119 5.10 31.64 -8.81
C ASN A 119 3.71 32.09 -8.30
N TRP A 120 2.67 31.26 -8.40
CA TRP A 120 1.31 31.63 -8.02
C TRP A 120 1.10 31.54 -6.51
N THR A 121 0.72 32.65 -5.88
CA THR A 121 0.21 32.65 -4.50
C THR A 121 -1.15 31.96 -4.42
N CYS A 122 -1.63 31.65 -3.22
CA CYS A 122 -3.00 31.16 -3.03
C CYS A 122 -4.03 32.22 -3.46
N THR A 123 -3.68 33.50 -3.34
CA THR A 123 -4.45 34.63 -3.88
C THR A 123 -4.50 34.64 -5.42
N ASP A 124 -3.49 34.14 -6.14
CA ASP A 124 -3.48 34.08 -7.60
C ASP A 124 -4.29 32.90 -8.15
N PHE A 125 -4.19 31.72 -7.51
CA PHE A 125 -5.13 30.62 -7.75
C PHE A 125 -6.58 31.06 -7.57
N ALA A 126 -6.85 31.87 -6.55
CA ALA A 126 -8.18 32.38 -6.24
C ALA A 126 -8.69 33.47 -7.19
N LYS A 127 -7.81 34.26 -7.81
CA LYS A 127 -8.15 35.18 -8.91
C LYS A 127 -8.45 34.43 -10.21
N ALA A 128 -7.68 33.38 -10.50
CA ALA A 128 -7.81 32.60 -11.73
C ALA A 128 -9.01 31.65 -11.73
N PHE A 129 -9.27 30.98 -10.60
CA PHE A 129 -10.30 29.96 -10.47
C PHE A 129 -11.32 30.29 -9.36
N PRO A 130 -11.93 31.49 -9.35
CA PRO A 130 -12.69 32.00 -8.21
C PRO A 130 -13.85 31.09 -7.78
N ASP A 131 -14.48 30.40 -8.73
CA ASP A 131 -15.61 29.50 -8.48
C ASP A 131 -15.23 28.01 -8.41
N GLY A 132 -13.94 27.67 -8.30
CA GLY A 132 -13.55 26.33 -7.87
C GLY A 132 -14.14 26.02 -6.50
N ASP A 133 -14.68 24.82 -6.31
CA ASP A 133 -15.32 24.41 -5.06
C ASP A 133 -14.33 23.58 -4.24
N MET A 134 -14.01 24.03 -3.03
CA MET A 134 -13.10 23.35 -2.11
C MET A 134 -13.84 22.86 -0.87
N ARG A 135 -13.32 21.81 -0.24
CA ARG A 135 -13.84 21.24 1.01
C ARG A 135 -12.76 21.24 2.08
N ASP A 136 -13.16 21.36 3.35
CA ASP A 136 -12.33 20.87 4.44
C ASP A 136 -12.27 19.33 4.30
N GLU A 137 -11.07 18.76 4.36
CA GLU A 137 -10.86 17.31 4.22
C GLU A 137 -11.69 16.50 5.25
N TYR A 138 -11.87 17.04 6.46
CA TYR A 138 -12.53 16.36 7.58
C TYR A 138 -13.97 16.80 7.84
N ASP A 139 -14.49 17.83 7.16
CA ASP A 139 -15.92 18.11 7.11
C ASP A 139 -16.44 18.32 5.67
N HIS A 140 -16.89 17.21 5.09
CA HIS A 140 -17.53 17.14 3.77
C HIS A 140 -18.82 17.99 3.64
N ARG A 141 -19.35 18.56 4.73
CA ARG A 141 -20.48 19.51 4.71
C ARG A 141 -20.01 20.94 4.49
N THR A 142 -18.76 21.26 4.82
CA THR A 142 -18.18 22.56 4.47
C THR A 142 -17.92 22.63 2.98
N ARG A 143 -18.24 23.79 2.40
CA ARG A 143 -17.79 24.18 1.06
C ARG A 143 -17.27 25.60 1.12
N ALA A 144 -16.14 25.83 0.47
CA ALA A 144 -15.47 27.10 0.36
C ALA A 144 -15.01 27.28 -1.08
N GLN A 145 -15.49 28.31 -1.75
CA GLN A 145 -15.01 28.61 -3.10
C GLN A 145 -13.56 29.15 -3.04
N VAL A 146 -12.72 28.81 -4.02
CA VAL A 146 -11.29 29.20 -4.04
C VAL A 146 -11.13 30.73 -3.90
N LYS A 147 -12.03 31.55 -4.48
CA LYS A 147 -12.02 33.04 -4.33
C LYS A 147 -11.97 33.53 -2.89
N ASN A 148 -12.47 32.74 -1.94
CA ASN A 148 -12.48 33.12 -0.54
C ASN A 148 -11.04 33.26 0.01
N LEU A 149 -10.02 32.59 -0.58
CA LEU A 149 -8.59 32.72 -0.22
C LEU A 149 -8.01 34.13 -0.47
N ILE A 150 -8.74 35.03 -1.12
CA ILE A 150 -8.34 36.44 -1.33
C ILE A 150 -8.65 37.30 -0.08
N ASP A 151 -9.61 36.87 0.75
CA ASP A 151 -10.23 37.68 1.80
C ASP A 151 -9.72 37.28 3.20
N ASP A 152 -9.55 38.27 4.08
CA ASP A 152 -9.28 38.07 5.51
C ASP A 152 -10.36 37.19 6.17
N SER A 153 -11.55 37.11 5.60
CA SER A 153 -12.58 36.16 6.02
C SER A 153 -12.15 34.68 5.94
N LEU A 154 -11.11 34.29 5.17
CA LEU A 154 -10.54 32.95 5.26
C LEU A 154 -9.47 32.82 6.35
N SER A 155 -8.68 33.86 6.64
CA SER A 155 -7.90 33.89 7.91
C SER A 155 -8.83 33.77 9.12
N LYS A 156 -10.02 34.35 9.04
CA LYS A 156 -11.08 34.23 10.04
C LYS A 156 -11.73 32.84 10.04
N ARG A 157 -12.11 32.28 8.89
CA ARG A 157 -12.68 30.93 8.78
C ARG A 157 -11.70 29.85 9.23
N PHE A 158 -10.40 29.96 8.93
CA PHE A 158 -9.40 29.07 9.48
C PHE A 158 -9.42 29.09 11.03
N LYS A 159 -9.46 30.29 11.63
CA LYS A 159 -9.57 30.45 13.11
C LYS A 159 -10.90 29.95 13.68
N GLU A 160 -11.99 30.02 12.92
CA GLU A 160 -13.31 29.50 13.29
C GLU A 160 -13.38 27.96 13.16
N VAL A 161 -12.82 27.37 12.09
CA VAL A 161 -12.72 25.91 11.86
C VAL A 161 -11.73 25.25 12.82
N ALA A 162 -10.65 25.95 13.20
CA ALA A 162 -9.76 25.57 14.30
C ALA A 162 -10.50 25.40 15.64
N SER A 163 -11.74 25.88 15.79
CA SER A 163 -12.53 25.66 17.01
C SER A 163 -13.14 24.26 17.13
N SER A 164 -13.28 23.51 16.03
CA SER A 164 -14.01 22.24 15.97
C SER A 164 -13.14 20.98 15.76
N GLN A 165 -11.81 21.10 15.71
CA GLN A 165 -10.92 20.00 15.28
C GLN A 165 -10.20 19.25 16.43
N HIS A 166 -9.69 18.05 16.11
CA HIS A 166 -9.45 16.93 17.03
C HIS A 166 -8.03 16.89 17.66
N LEU A 167 -7.78 15.91 18.55
CA LEU A 167 -6.60 15.81 19.42
C LEU A 167 -5.29 15.34 18.75
N ALA A 168 -5.26 15.15 17.43
CA ALA A 168 -4.09 14.65 16.69
C ALA A 168 -2.81 15.52 16.82
N ALA A 169 -2.94 16.75 17.32
CA ALA A 169 -1.87 17.70 17.64
C ALA A 169 -0.60 17.09 18.27
N GLU A 170 -0.76 16.17 19.21
CA GLU A 170 0.31 15.75 20.13
C GLU A 170 1.49 15.01 19.45
N GLN A 171 1.32 14.47 18.23
CA GLN A 171 2.36 13.65 17.56
C GLN A 171 3.22 14.37 16.51
N LEU A 172 2.83 15.58 16.08
CA LEU A 172 3.58 16.38 15.09
C LEU A 172 4.24 17.62 15.70
N ALA A 173 3.63 18.24 16.71
CA ALA A 173 4.15 19.44 17.36
C ALA A 173 5.07 19.16 18.56
N ASN A 174 5.88 18.09 18.51
CA ASN A 174 6.77 17.66 19.61
C ASN A 174 6.09 17.53 20.99
N GLY A 175 4.80 17.18 21.03
CA GLY A 175 4.00 17.10 22.26
C GLY A 175 3.34 18.41 22.72
N GLU A 176 3.59 19.54 22.04
CA GLU A 176 2.80 20.76 22.27
C GLU A 176 1.36 20.59 21.76
N LYS A 177 0.39 21.11 22.52
CA LYS A 177 -1.04 21.00 22.17
C LYS A 177 -1.48 22.11 21.20
N THR A 178 -0.72 22.30 20.13
CA THR A 178 -1.04 23.26 19.06
C THR A 178 -2.23 22.75 18.26
N LYS A 179 -3.29 23.55 18.13
CA LYS A 179 -4.42 23.21 17.27
C LYS A 179 -3.95 23.04 15.83
N ILE A 180 -4.14 21.84 15.28
CA ILE A 180 -3.92 21.55 13.87
C ILE A 180 -5.17 21.96 13.09
N ASN A 181 -4.96 22.55 11.91
CA ASN A 181 -6.02 22.85 10.95
C ASN A 181 -6.07 21.78 9.85
N ALA A 182 -7.26 21.44 9.34
CA ALA A 182 -7.36 20.72 8.07
C ALA A 182 -6.83 21.58 6.89
N PRO A 183 -6.37 20.96 5.79
CA PRO A 183 -6.21 21.63 4.51
C PRO A 183 -7.57 21.77 3.80
N PHE A 184 -7.60 22.63 2.80
CA PHE A 184 -8.69 22.64 1.82
C PHE A 184 -8.28 21.86 0.58
N VAL A 185 -9.10 20.88 0.20
CA VAL A 185 -8.93 20.11 -1.04
C VAL A 185 -9.91 20.61 -2.11
N TRP A 186 -9.42 20.80 -3.32
CA TRP A 186 -10.24 20.96 -4.52
C TRP A 186 -10.12 19.68 -5.35
N HIS A 187 -11.14 18.82 -5.29
CA HIS A 187 -11.23 17.63 -6.14
C HIS A 187 -11.59 18.05 -7.57
N VAL A 188 -10.61 18.58 -8.31
CA VAL A 188 -10.82 19.12 -9.65
C VAL A 188 -11.47 18.07 -10.54
N LYS A 189 -11.01 16.80 -10.45
CA LYS A 189 -11.54 15.62 -11.12
C LYS A 189 -13.07 15.45 -11.04
N ASP A 190 -13.65 15.76 -9.88
CA ASP A 190 -15.09 15.62 -9.63
C ASP A 190 -15.81 16.95 -9.88
N GLU A 191 -15.39 18.02 -9.22
CA GLU A 191 -16.23 19.21 -8.99
C GLU A 191 -16.07 20.31 -10.06
N ALA A 192 -14.93 20.36 -10.77
CA ALA A 192 -14.69 21.45 -11.70
C ALA A 192 -15.47 21.30 -13.04
N PRO A 193 -15.92 22.41 -13.67
CA PRO A 193 -16.47 22.38 -15.02
C PRO A 193 -15.49 21.81 -16.05
N VAL A 194 -16.01 21.14 -17.08
CA VAL A 194 -15.19 20.50 -18.13
C VAL A 194 -14.26 21.48 -18.86
N ALA A 195 -14.59 22.77 -18.93
CA ALA A 195 -13.69 23.80 -19.42
C ALA A 195 -12.46 23.98 -18.51
N VAL A 196 -12.68 24.19 -17.21
CA VAL A 196 -11.64 24.35 -16.18
C VAL A 196 -10.76 23.10 -16.06
N LYS A 197 -11.35 21.90 -16.11
CA LYS A 197 -10.62 20.62 -16.19
C LYS A 197 -9.66 20.56 -17.40
N ARG A 198 -10.10 21.06 -18.56
CA ARG A 198 -9.27 21.11 -19.79
C ARG A 198 -8.21 22.21 -19.76
N GLU A 199 -8.46 23.32 -19.06
CA GLU A 199 -7.52 24.41 -18.86
C GLU A 199 -6.39 23.98 -17.92
N LEU A 200 -6.71 23.59 -16.69
CA LEU A 200 -5.78 23.02 -15.71
C LEU A 200 -4.99 21.85 -16.31
N GLY A 201 -5.69 20.90 -16.96
CA GLY A 201 -5.07 19.77 -17.64
C GLY A 201 -4.17 20.13 -18.83
N GLN A 202 -4.28 21.32 -19.44
CA GLN A 202 -3.32 21.77 -20.47
C GLN A 202 -1.97 22.17 -19.88
N HIS A 203 -1.92 22.64 -18.64
CA HIS A 203 -0.66 22.86 -17.94
C HIS A 203 -0.01 21.50 -17.63
N PHE A 204 -0.77 20.54 -17.09
CA PHE A 204 -0.30 19.15 -16.89
C PHE A 204 0.22 18.48 -18.15
N ARG A 205 -0.29 18.76 -19.36
CA ARG A 205 0.28 18.18 -20.61
C ARG A 205 1.77 18.45 -20.85
N ARG A 206 2.39 19.39 -20.15
CA ARG A 206 3.83 19.65 -20.22
C ARG A 206 4.68 18.78 -19.28
N PHE A 207 4.07 18.13 -18.27
CA PHE A 207 4.77 17.58 -17.10
C PHE A 207 5.00 16.05 -17.12
N PRO A 208 4.00 15.15 -17.31
CA PRO A 208 4.29 13.73 -17.57
C PRO A 208 5.07 13.55 -18.89
N ALA A 209 5.02 14.57 -19.75
CA ALA A 209 5.80 14.69 -20.97
C ALA A 209 7.30 14.96 -20.75
N THR A 210 7.76 15.41 -19.58
CA THR A 210 9.20 15.42 -19.23
C THR A 210 9.59 14.23 -18.36
N PHE A 211 8.71 13.82 -17.45
CA PHE A 211 8.95 12.70 -16.53
C PHE A 211 9.01 11.32 -17.21
N LEU A 212 8.20 11.10 -18.26
CA LEU A 212 8.05 9.79 -18.89
C LEU A 212 8.46 9.73 -20.37
N LYS A 213 8.77 10.87 -21.03
CA LYS A 213 9.25 10.80 -22.42
C LYS A 213 10.74 10.45 -22.51
N PRO A 214 11.10 9.46 -23.34
CA PRO A 214 12.49 9.17 -23.68
C PRO A 214 13.04 10.26 -24.62
N GLY A 215 13.51 11.37 -24.05
CA GLY A 215 14.05 12.49 -24.85
C GLY A 215 14.81 13.57 -24.06
N SER A 216 14.51 13.75 -22.78
CA SER A 216 15.20 14.70 -21.88
C SER A 216 16.59 14.20 -21.49
N ALA A 217 16.66 13.07 -20.78
CA ALA A 217 17.91 12.47 -20.30
C ALA A 217 18.63 11.56 -21.33
N THR A 218 17.94 11.08 -22.37
CA THR A 218 18.47 10.07 -23.32
C THR A 218 19.62 10.56 -24.22
N LYS A 219 19.98 11.85 -24.17
CA LYS A 219 21.21 12.36 -24.79
C LYS A 219 22.49 12.09 -23.98
N LEU A 220 22.39 11.70 -22.71
CA LEU A 220 23.53 11.53 -21.80
C LEU A 220 23.87 10.06 -21.49
N LEU A 221 23.00 9.11 -21.84
CA LEU A 221 23.25 7.67 -21.68
C LEU A 221 23.45 7.00 -23.05
N PRO A 222 24.59 6.29 -23.28
CA PRO A 222 24.77 5.49 -24.48
C PRO A 222 23.67 4.42 -24.62
N PRO A 223 23.19 4.10 -25.83
CA PRO A 223 22.23 3.01 -26.05
C PRO A 223 22.69 1.65 -25.48
N GLU A 224 24.00 1.44 -25.42
CA GLU A 224 24.69 0.28 -24.83
C GLU A 224 24.52 0.14 -23.31
N LYS A 225 23.97 1.17 -22.62
CA LYS A 225 23.66 1.15 -21.18
C LYS A 225 22.16 1.04 -20.86
N VAL A 226 21.31 0.76 -21.85
CA VAL A 226 19.96 0.25 -21.57
C VAL A 226 20.12 -1.08 -20.83
N VAL A 227 19.48 -1.23 -19.66
CA VAL A 227 19.68 -2.40 -18.80
C VAL A 227 19.20 -3.67 -19.52
N ASN A 228 20.14 -4.59 -19.79
CA ASN A 228 19.88 -5.88 -20.41
C ASN A 228 18.71 -6.59 -19.71
N GLY A 229 17.58 -6.75 -20.40
CA GLY A 229 16.38 -7.40 -19.89
C GLY A 229 15.11 -6.54 -19.90
N SER A 230 15.24 -5.20 -19.81
CA SER A 230 14.08 -4.30 -19.80
C SER A 230 13.38 -4.23 -21.17
N LEU A 231 12.06 -4.45 -21.18
CA LEU A 231 11.20 -4.26 -22.35
C LEU A 231 10.69 -2.82 -22.51
N PHE A 232 11.06 -1.90 -21.61
CA PHE A 232 10.68 -0.48 -21.66
C PHE A 232 11.49 0.30 -22.70
N ASP A 233 11.30 -0.01 -23.99
CA ASP A 233 11.86 0.81 -25.07
C ASP A 233 11.12 2.14 -25.24
N ALA A 234 11.65 2.99 -26.13
CA ALA A 234 11.18 4.37 -26.27
C ALA A 234 9.70 4.48 -26.69
N GLU A 235 9.19 3.53 -27.48
CA GLU A 235 7.79 3.53 -27.89
C GLU A 235 6.87 2.98 -26.79
N ALA A 236 7.34 2.00 -26.01
CA ALA A 236 6.64 1.53 -24.82
C ALA A 236 6.52 2.66 -23.79
N MET A 237 7.59 3.41 -23.53
CA MET A 237 7.56 4.52 -22.57
C MET A 237 6.77 5.74 -23.05
N GLU A 238 6.73 6.03 -24.35
CA GLU A 238 5.80 7.05 -24.87
C GLU A 238 4.33 6.65 -24.68
N LEU A 239 3.98 5.38 -24.88
CA LEU A 239 2.64 4.87 -24.59
C LEU A 239 2.30 4.98 -23.09
N VAL A 240 3.22 4.56 -22.21
CA VAL A 240 3.09 4.74 -20.75
C VAL A 240 2.88 6.22 -20.42
N ALA A 241 3.62 7.14 -21.05
CA ALA A 241 3.44 8.59 -20.89
C ALA A 241 2.05 9.09 -21.34
N GLU A 242 1.49 8.60 -22.45
CA GLU A 242 0.15 8.99 -22.93
C GLU A 242 -0.98 8.50 -22.00
N GLU A 243 -0.89 7.27 -21.51
CA GLU A 243 -1.88 6.66 -20.62
C GLU A 243 -1.87 7.33 -19.24
N ASN A 244 -0.68 7.53 -18.66
CA ASN A 244 -0.51 8.22 -17.39
C ASN A 244 -0.90 9.69 -17.45
N LEU A 245 -0.59 10.39 -18.55
CA LEU A 245 -1.07 11.75 -18.77
C LEU A 245 -2.61 11.82 -18.84
N PHE A 246 -3.29 10.78 -19.35
CA PHE A 246 -4.74 10.73 -19.28
C PHE A 246 -5.23 10.52 -17.84
N GLU A 247 -4.66 9.56 -17.10
CA GLU A 247 -5.09 9.30 -15.72
C GLU A 247 -4.84 10.52 -14.83
N THR A 248 -3.65 11.12 -14.89
CA THR A 248 -3.35 12.41 -14.24
C THR A 248 -4.35 13.50 -14.63
N MET A 249 -4.80 13.58 -15.89
CA MET A 249 -5.83 14.54 -16.31
C MET A 249 -7.27 14.20 -15.85
N ASP A 250 -7.57 12.96 -15.49
CA ASP A 250 -8.90 12.50 -15.01
C ASP A 250 -8.95 12.37 -13.47
N SER A 251 -7.81 12.53 -12.78
CA SER A 251 -7.66 12.22 -11.34
C SER A 251 -7.09 13.34 -10.46
N PHE A 252 -6.54 14.42 -11.02
CA PHE A 252 -5.84 15.47 -10.26
C PHE A 252 -6.70 16.32 -9.30
N GLU A 253 -6.03 16.79 -8.25
CA GLU A 253 -6.58 17.58 -7.14
C GLU A 253 -5.59 18.68 -6.72
N TYR A 254 -6.07 19.72 -6.04
CA TYR A 254 -5.21 20.74 -5.40
C TYR A 254 -5.44 20.78 -3.90
N TRP A 255 -4.35 20.91 -3.14
CA TRP A 255 -4.34 20.99 -1.68
C TRP A 255 -3.78 22.34 -1.24
N PHE A 256 -4.63 23.13 -0.58
CA PHE A 256 -4.31 24.44 -0.02
C PHE A 256 -4.14 24.30 1.49
N SER A 257 -2.92 24.50 1.98
CA SER A 257 -2.53 24.28 3.37
C SER A 257 -2.02 25.60 3.97
N PRO A 258 -2.81 26.33 4.78
CA PRO A 258 -2.38 27.60 5.36
C PRO A 258 -1.22 27.45 6.36
N PRO A 259 -0.48 28.55 6.62
CA PRO A 259 0.41 28.62 7.77
C PRO A 259 -0.37 28.50 9.08
N GLY A 260 0.30 28.01 10.12
CA GLY A 260 -0.29 27.80 11.44
C GLY A 260 -0.56 26.34 11.79
N GLY A 261 0.18 25.39 11.20
CA GLY A 261 0.09 23.98 11.56
C GLY A 261 -1.05 23.23 10.87
N THR A 262 -1.27 23.43 9.57
CA THR A 262 -2.19 22.56 8.83
C THR A 262 -1.58 21.17 8.66
N ALA A 263 -2.40 20.12 8.85
CA ALA A 263 -2.01 18.75 8.58
C ALA A 263 -3.07 17.95 7.82
N VAL A 264 -2.62 17.05 6.94
CA VAL A 264 -3.38 15.84 6.63
C VAL A 264 -2.92 14.79 7.63
N TYR A 265 -3.82 14.22 8.43
CA TYR A 265 -3.51 13.15 9.39
C TYR A 265 -2.98 11.88 8.69
N ALA A 266 -2.38 10.98 9.48
CA ALA A 266 -1.99 9.66 9.02
C ALA A 266 -3.19 8.92 8.42
N HIS A 267 -3.16 8.69 7.12
CA HIS A 267 -4.13 7.90 6.37
C HIS A 267 -3.37 7.11 5.32
N ALA A 268 -4.06 6.40 4.44
CA ALA A 268 -3.44 5.96 3.19
C ALA A 268 -4.45 6.05 2.06
N ASP A 269 -3.94 6.37 0.87
CA ASP A 269 -4.70 6.26 -0.36
C ASP A 269 -5.24 4.85 -0.54
N SER A 270 -6.57 4.75 -0.65
CA SER A 270 -7.24 3.50 -1.02
C SER A 270 -6.96 3.10 -2.47
N TYR A 271 -6.59 4.08 -3.30
CA TYR A 271 -6.44 3.97 -4.75
C TYR A 271 -5.53 2.81 -5.13
N CYS A 272 -5.93 2.07 -6.16
CA CYS A 272 -5.16 0.94 -6.66
C CYS A 272 -3.90 1.30 -7.46
N GLU A 273 -3.51 2.57 -7.47
CA GLU A 273 -2.55 3.22 -8.36
C GLU A 273 -1.46 3.95 -7.56
N THR A 274 -0.31 4.18 -8.17
CA THR A 274 0.76 4.96 -7.53
C THR A 274 0.31 6.41 -7.42
N THR A 275 0.40 7.05 -6.25
CA THR A 275 0.11 8.48 -6.12
C THR A 275 1.39 9.29 -6.30
N ILE A 276 1.27 10.42 -6.99
CA ILE A 276 2.29 11.47 -7.00
C ILE A 276 1.69 12.67 -6.28
N SER A 277 2.42 13.20 -5.28
CA SER A 277 2.14 14.51 -4.69
C SER A 277 3.26 15.47 -5.04
N TRP A 278 2.92 16.58 -5.68
CA TRP A 278 3.88 17.57 -6.16
C TRP A 278 3.71 18.87 -5.38
N GLN A 279 4.79 19.29 -4.70
CA GLN A 279 4.79 20.52 -3.93
C GLN A 279 5.01 21.72 -4.86
N LEU A 280 3.97 22.53 -5.08
CA LEU A 280 3.99 23.65 -6.03
C LEU A 280 4.48 24.95 -5.39
N ARG A 281 4.14 25.18 -4.12
CA ARG A 281 4.49 26.41 -3.37
C ARG A 281 4.56 26.16 -1.87
N GLY A 282 5.50 26.84 -1.20
CA GLY A 282 5.75 26.64 0.23
C GLY A 282 6.27 25.23 0.52
N ARG A 283 6.59 24.96 1.79
CA ARG A 283 7.18 23.70 2.21
C ARG A 283 6.16 22.84 2.96
N LYS A 284 6.26 21.52 2.79
CA LYS A 284 5.37 20.55 3.44
C LYS A 284 6.22 19.42 4.01
N GLN A 285 6.17 19.21 5.32
CA GLN A 285 6.72 18.03 5.95
C GLN A 285 5.83 16.83 5.63
N TRP A 286 6.45 15.68 5.39
CA TRP A 286 5.84 14.40 5.10
C TRP A 286 6.39 13.37 6.07
N ARG A 287 5.49 12.60 6.67
CA ARG A 287 5.82 11.40 7.44
C ARG A 287 5.10 10.23 6.79
N ALA A 288 5.84 9.19 6.39
CA ALA A 288 5.31 8.08 5.60
C ALA A 288 5.87 6.73 6.06
N MET A 289 5.05 5.67 6.00
CA MET A 289 5.45 4.28 6.22
C MET A 289 4.58 3.30 5.43
N MET A 290 5.12 2.12 5.18
CA MET A 290 4.34 0.96 4.79
C MET A 290 3.26 0.65 5.82
N TYR A 291 2.11 0.10 5.38
CA TYR A 291 1.11 -0.41 6.30
C TYR A 291 1.76 -1.40 7.30
N PRO A 292 1.49 -1.30 8.61
CA PRO A 292 2.11 -2.18 9.61
C PRO A 292 1.60 -3.63 9.49
N GLU A 293 2.32 -4.59 10.07
CA GLU A 293 1.93 -6.01 10.00
C GLU A 293 0.64 -6.30 10.80
N GLY A 294 -0.48 -6.35 10.07
CA GLY A 294 -1.80 -6.63 10.61
C GLY A 294 -2.00 -8.11 10.98
N ASP A 295 -1.60 -8.48 12.20
CA ASP A 295 -1.86 -9.81 12.80
C ASP A 295 -3.33 -10.26 12.65
N GLY A 296 -4.27 -9.32 12.82
CA GLY A 296 -5.71 -9.53 12.72
C GLY A 296 -6.53 -8.26 12.44
N LEU A 297 -7.86 -8.39 12.36
CA LEU A 297 -8.81 -7.28 12.13
C LEU A 297 -8.72 -6.16 13.18
N GLU A 298 -8.16 -6.42 14.36
CA GLU A 298 -7.93 -5.37 15.37
C GLU A 298 -6.92 -4.30 14.93
N HIS A 299 -6.10 -4.57 13.91
CA HIS A 299 -5.15 -3.61 13.31
C HIS A 299 -5.67 -3.11 11.95
N ARG A 300 -6.99 -2.97 11.81
CA ARG A 300 -7.60 -2.27 10.67
C ARG A 300 -7.78 -0.80 10.97
N PHE A 301 -7.45 -0.01 9.96
CA PHE A 301 -7.75 1.41 9.87
C PHE A 301 -8.40 1.67 8.51
N GLU A 302 -9.47 2.45 8.55
CA GLU A 302 -10.16 3.08 7.42
C GLU A 302 -9.35 4.27 6.88
N SER A 303 -9.66 4.71 5.65
CA SER A 303 -9.06 5.92 5.05
C SER A 303 -9.27 7.16 5.92
N PHE A 304 -10.40 7.23 6.63
CA PHE A 304 -10.79 8.34 7.50
C PHE A 304 -10.88 7.93 8.99
N ASP A 305 -9.93 7.13 9.48
CA ASP A 305 -9.91 6.64 10.88
C ASP A 305 -9.16 7.56 11.88
N GLU A 306 -8.74 8.76 11.48
CA GLU A 306 -7.63 9.50 12.11
C GLU A 306 -6.33 8.65 12.15
N GLY A 307 -6.24 7.66 11.26
CA GLY A 307 -5.12 6.74 11.17
C GLY A 307 -5.02 5.74 12.33
N PRO A 308 -3.82 5.19 12.57
CA PRO A 308 -3.57 4.27 13.67
C PRO A 308 -3.35 4.99 15.01
N TYR A 309 -3.63 6.30 15.07
CA TYR A 309 -3.64 7.12 16.28
C TYR A 309 -4.88 6.85 17.15
N ALA A 310 -5.96 6.39 16.52
CA ALA A 310 -7.20 6.02 17.19
C ALA A 310 -6.97 4.84 18.14
N VAL A 311 -7.04 5.12 19.45
CA VAL A 311 -7.18 4.08 20.47
C VAL A 311 -8.47 3.30 20.15
N PRO A 312 -8.47 1.96 20.19
CA PRO A 312 -9.72 1.20 20.14
C PRO A 312 -10.54 1.54 21.39
N ASN A 313 -11.46 2.50 21.26
CA ASN A 313 -12.21 3.13 22.36
C ASN A 313 -12.86 2.09 23.27
N LEU A 314 -12.18 1.75 24.37
CA LEU A 314 -12.72 0.84 25.37
C LEU A 314 -13.90 1.54 26.05
N PRO A 315 -15.11 0.94 26.04
CA PRO A 315 -16.33 1.66 26.37
C PRO A 315 -16.26 2.22 27.82
N PRO A 316 -16.64 3.50 28.03
CA PRO A 316 -16.47 4.18 29.32
C PRO A 316 -17.08 3.47 30.53
N ASP A 317 -18.03 2.56 30.34
CA ASP A 317 -18.70 1.82 31.43
C ASP A 317 -17.76 0.85 32.19
N LEU A 318 -16.61 0.47 31.61
CA LEU A 318 -15.56 -0.23 32.37
C LEU A 318 -14.98 0.64 33.50
N SER A 319 -15.08 1.97 33.42
CA SER A 319 -14.66 2.88 34.50
C SER A 319 -15.49 2.73 35.77
N LYS A 320 -16.72 2.19 35.71
CA LYS A 320 -17.53 1.93 36.93
C LYS A 320 -16.98 0.77 37.78
N LYS A 321 -15.98 0.02 37.29
CA LYS A 321 -15.17 -0.91 38.09
C LYS A 321 -13.84 -0.33 38.59
N LYS A 322 -13.63 1.00 38.54
CA LYS A 322 -12.41 1.69 39.00
C LYS A 322 -11.85 1.23 40.35
N LYS A 323 -12.69 0.83 41.31
CA LYS A 323 -12.26 0.29 42.62
C LYS A 323 -11.55 -1.07 42.60
N ASN A 324 -11.35 -1.71 41.44
CA ASN A 324 -10.55 -2.94 41.31
C ASN A 324 -9.70 -3.02 40.02
N THR A 325 -9.76 -2.04 39.11
CA THR A 325 -8.97 -2.02 37.87
C THR A 325 -7.66 -1.24 37.93
N GLU A 326 -7.37 -0.53 39.02
CA GLU A 326 -6.06 0.09 39.27
C GLU A 326 -4.89 -0.91 39.30
N LYS A 327 -5.17 -2.22 39.46
CA LYS A 327 -4.18 -3.31 39.34
C LYS A 327 -4.14 -4.00 37.97
N ARG A 328 -4.84 -3.47 36.95
CA ARG A 328 -4.87 -4.07 35.59
C ARG A 328 -4.96 -3.09 34.43
N GLY A 329 -4.77 -1.81 34.68
CA GLY A 329 -4.06 -0.97 33.72
C GLY A 329 -2.57 -1.22 33.88
N GLU A 330 -2.04 -2.24 33.21
CA GLU A 330 -0.58 -2.36 33.03
C GLU A 330 -0.16 -1.23 32.09
N LYS A 331 0.17 -0.09 32.69
CA LYS A 331 0.96 0.96 32.08
C LYS A 331 2.21 0.30 31.53
N ILE A 332 2.43 0.39 30.22
CA ILE A 332 3.63 -0.15 29.60
C ILE A 332 4.74 0.83 29.92
N PHE A 333 5.36 0.66 31.09
CA PHE A 333 6.53 1.43 31.45
C PHE A 333 7.72 0.92 30.63
N ASP A 334 8.43 1.85 30.02
CA ASP A 334 9.80 1.66 29.57
C ASP A 334 10.63 1.14 30.77
N PRO A 335 11.25 -0.05 30.67
CA PRO A 335 11.97 -0.68 31.78
C PRO A 335 13.31 0.02 32.11
N THR A 336 13.80 0.90 31.22
CA THR A 336 15.09 1.60 31.34
C THR A 336 14.89 3.04 31.83
N THR A 337 13.88 3.76 31.33
CA THR A 337 13.58 5.15 31.75
C THR A 337 12.48 5.26 32.81
N GLY A 338 11.64 4.24 32.97
CA GLY A 338 10.48 4.27 33.86
C GLY A 338 9.33 5.15 33.36
N ILE A 339 9.37 5.62 32.12
CA ILE A 339 8.33 6.46 31.51
C ILE A 339 7.18 5.59 30.99
N GLU A 340 5.95 6.04 31.18
CA GLU A 340 4.74 5.37 30.65
C GLU A 340 4.65 5.57 29.14
N VAL A 341 4.83 4.49 28.38
CA VAL A 341 4.63 4.46 26.92
C VAL A 341 3.13 4.52 26.60
N PRO A 342 2.64 5.57 25.92
CA PRO A 342 1.24 5.65 25.49
C PRO A 342 0.89 4.57 24.46
N GLN A 343 -0.36 4.10 24.43
CA GLN A 343 -0.80 3.05 23.49
C GLN A 343 -1.02 3.56 22.04
N HIS A 344 -0.48 4.73 21.66
CA HIS A 344 -0.78 5.45 20.41
C HIS A 344 0.27 5.26 19.29
N HIS A 345 1.17 4.28 19.42
CA HIS A 345 2.37 4.13 18.56
C HIS A 345 2.29 2.98 17.54
N MET A 346 1.11 2.76 16.94
CA MET A 346 0.99 1.93 15.73
C MET A 346 1.42 2.69 14.46
N TRP A 347 1.51 4.02 14.54
CA TRP A 347 2.28 4.85 13.62
C TRP A 347 3.73 4.95 14.07
N ARG A 348 4.67 4.71 13.16
CA ARG A 348 6.04 5.24 13.21
C ARG A 348 6.56 5.39 11.78
N PRO A 349 6.79 6.63 11.28
CA PRO A 349 7.26 6.83 9.92
C PRO A 349 8.58 6.11 9.65
N GLU A 350 8.69 5.54 8.45
CA GLU A 350 9.91 5.01 7.85
C GLU A 350 10.71 6.14 7.18
N PHE A 351 10.00 7.17 6.72
CA PHE A 351 10.54 8.38 6.12
C PHE A 351 9.91 9.60 6.79
N ASP A 352 10.74 10.51 7.29
CA ASP A 352 10.36 11.84 7.77
C ASP A 352 11.22 12.85 7.00
N PHE A 353 10.58 13.69 6.19
CA PHE A 353 11.24 14.58 5.24
C PHE A 353 10.38 15.81 4.95
N THR A 354 10.92 16.79 4.23
CA THR A 354 10.19 17.95 3.74
C THR A 354 10.30 18.00 2.22
N LEU A 355 9.18 18.27 1.54
CA LEU A 355 9.18 18.67 0.14
C LEU A 355 9.35 20.19 0.04
N GLU A 356 10.36 20.60 -0.71
CA GLU A 356 10.55 21.97 -1.18
C GLU A 356 9.74 22.26 -2.46
N PRO A 357 9.47 23.54 -2.82
CA PRO A 357 8.78 23.89 -4.05
C PRO A 357 9.49 23.33 -5.30
N GLY A 358 8.79 22.44 -6.01
CA GLY A 358 9.29 21.71 -7.17
C GLY A 358 9.47 20.22 -6.94
N GLU A 359 9.58 19.78 -5.69
CA GLU A 359 9.81 18.39 -5.36
C GLU A 359 8.52 17.57 -5.43
N MET A 360 8.61 16.40 -6.08
CA MET A 360 7.56 15.40 -6.13
C MET A 360 7.85 14.30 -5.12
N PHE A 361 6.87 13.88 -4.33
CA PHE A 361 6.88 12.58 -3.64
C PHE A 361 6.04 11.58 -4.42
N VAL A 362 6.62 10.42 -4.72
CA VAL A 362 5.98 9.30 -5.40
C VAL A 362 5.86 8.14 -4.43
N PHE A 363 4.65 7.62 -4.25
CA PHE A 363 4.37 6.52 -3.32
C PHE A 363 3.26 5.59 -3.83
N SER A 364 3.26 4.37 -3.32
CA SER A 364 2.42 3.29 -3.85
C SER A 364 1.04 3.19 -3.17
N PRO A 365 0.09 2.41 -3.72
CA PRO A 365 -1.19 2.10 -3.10
C PRO A 365 -1.06 1.73 -1.63
N ASN A 366 -1.94 2.25 -0.78
CA ASN A 366 -1.95 1.95 0.66
C ASN A 366 -0.63 2.32 1.40
N TYR A 367 0.29 3.11 0.80
CA TYR A 367 1.38 3.71 1.56
C TYR A 367 0.77 4.71 2.54
N MET A 368 0.95 4.45 3.83
CA MET A 368 0.39 5.34 4.84
C MET A 368 1.25 6.59 4.93
N HIS A 369 0.60 7.75 4.97
CA HIS A 369 1.26 9.04 4.99
C HIS A 369 0.43 10.09 5.74
N GLU A 370 1.14 11.06 6.30
CA GLU A 370 0.60 12.30 6.85
C GLU A 370 1.45 13.47 6.36
N THR A 371 0.87 14.67 6.36
CA THR A 371 1.58 15.88 5.93
C THR A 371 1.37 17.02 6.91
N PHE A 372 2.34 17.92 7.05
CA PHE A 372 2.29 19.06 7.97
C PHE A 372 2.91 20.32 7.35
N VAL A 373 2.31 21.48 7.63
CA VAL A 373 2.80 22.80 7.22
C VAL A 373 3.01 23.65 8.47
N ALA A 374 4.25 23.72 8.94
CA ALA A 374 4.59 24.40 10.18
C ALA A 374 4.41 25.93 10.07
N PRO A 375 4.17 26.66 11.18
CA PRO A 375 3.82 28.08 11.15
C PRO A 375 4.87 29.01 10.50
N ASP A 376 6.12 28.58 10.45
CA ASP A 376 7.30 29.28 9.94
C ASP A 376 7.75 28.82 8.53
N THR A 377 7.04 27.86 7.92
CA THR A 377 7.48 27.28 6.64
C THR A 377 7.18 28.15 5.41
N THR A 378 6.38 29.21 5.57
CA THR A 378 6.10 30.22 4.54
C THR A 378 7.28 31.20 4.43
N HIS A 379 7.75 31.46 3.21
CA HIS A 379 8.97 32.27 3.01
C HIS A 379 8.86 33.67 3.63
N GLU A 380 10.00 34.17 4.12
CA GLU A 380 10.19 35.24 5.12
C GLU A 380 9.49 36.60 4.88
N ASN A 381 8.84 36.81 3.73
CA ASN A 381 8.10 38.03 3.39
C ASN A 381 6.58 37.84 3.24
N HIS A 382 6.05 36.61 3.33
CA HIS A 382 4.63 36.30 3.06
C HIS A 382 4.00 35.34 4.09
N ALA A 383 4.02 35.73 5.36
CA ALA A 383 3.43 34.97 6.47
C ALA A 383 1.90 34.71 6.37
N THR A 384 1.22 35.26 5.37
CA THR A 384 -0.22 35.09 5.09
C THR A 384 -0.53 34.10 3.96
N ASP A 385 0.46 33.71 3.16
CA ASP A 385 0.24 32.91 1.94
C ASP A 385 0.34 31.41 2.24
N CYS A 386 -0.41 30.57 1.52
CA CYS A 386 -0.55 29.16 1.85
C CYS A 386 0.43 28.26 1.07
N ALA A 387 0.73 27.08 1.62
CA ALA A 387 1.43 26.05 0.88
C ALA A 387 0.46 25.35 -0.09
N ILE A 388 0.90 25.11 -1.32
CA ILE A 388 0.09 24.52 -2.39
C ILE A 388 0.77 23.24 -2.86
N ALA A 389 0.02 22.15 -2.89
CA ALA A 389 0.41 20.90 -3.54
C ALA A 389 -0.66 20.47 -4.54
N SER A 390 -0.30 19.58 -5.47
CA SER A 390 -1.26 18.83 -6.28
C SER A 390 -1.01 17.33 -6.14
N THR A 391 -2.07 16.56 -5.95
CA THR A 391 -2.04 15.09 -6.02
C THR A 391 -2.68 14.63 -7.32
N PHE A 392 -2.17 13.52 -7.87
CA PHE A 392 -2.74 12.83 -9.01
C PHE A 392 -2.22 11.39 -9.08
N GLN A 393 -3.00 10.54 -9.73
CA GLN A 393 -2.74 9.11 -9.79
C GLN A 393 -1.90 8.78 -11.03
N TRP A 394 -1.03 7.79 -10.85
CA TRP A 394 -0.07 7.29 -11.81
C TRP A 394 -0.34 5.79 -12.05
N LEU A 395 -0.94 5.50 -13.21
CA LEU A 395 -1.52 4.20 -13.55
C LEU A 395 -0.49 3.11 -13.89
N LEU A 396 0.59 3.46 -14.59
CA LEU A 396 1.50 2.52 -15.25
C LEU A 396 2.99 2.87 -15.09
N PRO A 397 3.88 1.91 -14.81
CA PRO A 397 3.55 0.50 -14.59
C PRO A 397 2.90 0.29 -13.21
N TYR A 398 2.01 -0.69 -13.12
CA TYR A 398 1.41 -1.07 -11.85
C TYR A 398 2.49 -1.54 -10.85
N PRO A 399 2.32 -1.25 -9.54
CA PRO A 399 3.23 -1.71 -8.49
C PRO A 399 2.98 -3.19 -8.15
N THR A 400 3.07 -4.07 -9.16
CA THR A 400 2.66 -5.47 -9.05
C THR A 400 3.54 -6.28 -8.11
N LYS A 401 4.84 -5.98 -8.05
CA LYS A 401 5.79 -6.66 -7.18
C LYS A 401 5.59 -6.27 -5.72
N TYR A 402 5.32 -5.00 -5.49
CA TYR A 402 4.87 -4.49 -4.20
C TYR A 402 3.59 -5.18 -3.73
N TYR A 403 2.55 -5.22 -4.58
CA TYR A 403 1.31 -5.94 -4.28
C TYR A 403 1.55 -7.43 -3.98
N ARG A 404 2.45 -8.10 -4.72
CA ARG A 404 2.82 -9.51 -4.50
C ARG A 404 3.46 -9.74 -3.13
N ALA A 405 4.32 -8.81 -2.69
CA ALA A 405 5.04 -8.88 -1.41
C ALA A 405 4.12 -8.64 -0.20
N PHE A 406 3.21 -7.67 -0.28
CA PHE A 406 2.36 -7.23 0.84
C PHE A 406 0.86 -7.55 0.65
N LEU A 407 0.53 -8.53 -0.21
CA LEU A 407 -0.84 -8.96 -0.47
C LEU A 407 -1.65 -9.32 0.80
N PRO A 408 -1.06 -9.97 1.83
CA PRO A 408 -1.72 -10.18 3.12
C PRO A 408 -2.07 -8.86 3.84
N ARG A 409 -1.19 -7.85 3.84
CA ARG A 409 -1.43 -6.49 4.37
C ARG A 409 -2.50 -5.74 3.59
N HIS A 410 -2.42 -5.65 2.26
CA HIS A 410 -3.41 -4.96 1.44
C HIS A 410 -4.83 -5.48 1.70
N THR A 411 -5.00 -6.81 1.75
CA THR A 411 -6.29 -7.44 2.08
C THR A 411 -6.63 -7.48 3.57
N ASN A 412 -5.67 -7.14 4.44
CA ASN A 412 -5.91 -6.88 5.85
C ASN A 412 -6.41 -5.46 6.12
N SER A 413 -6.12 -4.45 5.28
CA SER A 413 -6.63 -3.07 5.42
C SER A 413 -8.18 -2.99 5.43
N ALA A 414 -8.74 -1.86 5.88
CA ALA A 414 -10.15 -1.55 5.58
C ALA A 414 -10.31 -0.91 4.19
N LEU A 415 -9.31 -0.13 3.74
CA LEU A 415 -9.21 0.55 2.43
C LEU A 415 -9.67 -0.31 1.25
N HIS A 416 -9.16 -1.55 1.16
CA HIS A 416 -9.53 -2.51 0.11
C HIS A 416 -11.05 -2.85 0.05
N TYR A 417 -11.78 -2.64 1.15
CA TYR A 417 -13.22 -2.84 1.24
C TYR A 417 -14.01 -1.55 1.01
N GLU A 418 -13.46 -0.39 1.40
CA GLU A 418 -14.06 0.93 1.16
C GLU A 418 -14.16 1.22 -0.33
N GLU A 419 -13.12 0.88 -1.11
CA GLU A 419 -13.12 0.90 -2.59
C GLU A 419 -13.93 -0.25 -3.24
N GLN A 420 -14.92 -0.79 -2.54
CA GLN A 420 -15.84 -1.83 -3.02
C GLN A 420 -15.13 -3.07 -3.60
N GLY A 421 -13.89 -3.34 -3.17
CA GLY A 421 -13.05 -4.42 -3.67
C GLY A 421 -12.63 -4.26 -5.14
N SER A 422 -12.29 -3.05 -5.57
CA SER A 422 -11.86 -2.78 -6.96
C SER A 422 -10.48 -3.42 -7.28
N CYS A 423 -9.46 -3.21 -6.44
CA CYS A 423 -8.07 -3.53 -6.78
C CYS A 423 -7.81 -5.03 -7.02
N MET A 424 -8.06 -5.87 -6.02
CA MET A 424 -7.72 -7.30 -6.06
C MET A 424 -8.36 -8.07 -7.25
N PRO A 425 -9.70 -8.12 -7.41
CA PRO A 425 -10.33 -8.98 -8.40
C PRO A 425 -10.46 -8.37 -9.80
N TYR A 426 -10.23 -7.06 -10.00
CA TYR A 426 -10.28 -6.43 -11.32
C TYR A 426 -8.89 -6.06 -11.86
N ARG A 427 -7.93 -5.67 -11.02
CA ARG A 427 -6.57 -5.30 -11.45
C ARG A 427 -5.56 -6.43 -11.25
N LEU A 428 -5.53 -7.09 -10.09
CA LEU A 428 -4.51 -8.13 -9.82
C LEU A 428 -4.83 -9.51 -10.41
N PHE A 429 -6.10 -9.91 -10.53
CA PHE A 429 -6.48 -11.17 -11.18
C PHE A 429 -5.95 -11.29 -12.64
N PRO A 430 -6.05 -10.26 -13.50
CA PRO A 430 -5.38 -10.25 -14.80
C PRO A 430 -3.89 -10.59 -14.79
N PHE A 431 -3.12 -10.14 -13.79
CA PHE A 431 -1.70 -10.48 -13.66
C PHE A 431 -1.49 -11.93 -13.21
N VAL A 432 -2.13 -12.34 -12.10
CA VAL A 432 -2.06 -13.71 -11.55
C VAL A 432 -2.37 -14.78 -12.60
N PHE A 433 -3.35 -14.49 -13.47
CA PHE A 433 -3.86 -15.43 -14.47
C PHE A 433 -3.48 -15.07 -15.91
N PHE A 434 -2.50 -14.18 -16.16
CA PHE A 434 -2.01 -13.82 -17.50
C PHE A 434 -3.15 -13.45 -18.49
N GLY A 435 -4.20 -12.80 -17.98
CA GLY A 435 -5.41 -12.42 -18.71
C GLY A 435 -6.42 -13.55 -19.03
N TYR A 436 -6.19 -14.80 -18.63
CA TYR A 436 -7.08 -15.94 -18.94
C TYR A 436 -8.33 -16.00 -18.05
N ARG A 437 -9.52 -15.64 -18.58
CA ARG A 437 -10.77 -15.55 -17.78
C ARG A 437 -11.29 -16.89 -17.28
N GLU A 438 -10.94 -17.97 -17.95
CA GLU A 438 -11.35 -19.33 -17.59
C GLU A 438 -10.84 -19.79 -16.21
N PHE A 439 -9.78 -19.15 -15.67
CA PHE A 439 -9.25 -19.45 -14.34
C PHE A 439 -9.74 -18.50 -13.24
N TYR A 440 -10.19 -17.28 -13.56
CA TYR A 440 -10.56 -16.25 -12.57
C TYR A 440 -12.05 -16.15 -12.23
N ASP A 441 -12.89 -17.11 -12.66
CA ASP A 441 -14.29 -17.20 -12.18
C ASP A 441 -14.32 -17.18 -10.65
N ARG A 442 -14.95 -16.16 -10.06
CA ARG A 442 -15.03 -15.95 -8.60
C ARG A 442 -15.59 -17.18 -7.85
N ARG A 443 -16.31 -18.07 -8.53
CA ARG A 443 -16.83 -19.35 -8.00
C ARG A 443 -15.77 -20.45 -7.82
N GLN A 444 -14.56 -20.30 -8.36
CA GLN A 444 -13.45 -21.28 -8.24
C GLN A 444 -12.56 -21.09 -6.99
N PHE A 445 -12.51 -19.87 -6.43
CA PHE A 445 -11.72 -19.54 -5.24
C PHE A 445 -12.22 -20.03 -3.85
N PRO A 446 -13.44 -20.60 -3.63
CA PRO A 446 -13.84 -21.06 -2.29
C PRO A 446 -13.23 -22.43 -1.92
N LYS A 447 -12.10 -22.83 -2.52
CA LYS A 447 -11.43 -24.11 -2.29
C LYS A 447 -9.95 -23.91 -1.96
N LEU A 448 -9.60 -24.04 -0.67
CA LEU A 448 -8.23 -24.23 -0.22
C LEU A 448 -7.78 -25.67 -0.53
N SER A 449 -7.32 -25.92 -1.75
CA SER A 449 -6.91 -27.27 -2.16
C SER A 449 -5.68 -27.21 -3.09
N THR A 450 -4.56 -27.74 -2.60
CA THR A 450 -3.29 -27.78 -3.33
C THR A 450 -3.42 -28.40 -4.71
N SER A 451 -4.24 -29.45 -4.88
CA SER A 451 -4.49 -30.08 -6.18
C SER A 451 -5.16 -29.13 -7.18
N THR A 452 -6.12 -28.30 -6.73
CA THR A 452 -6.75 -27.28 -7.59
C THR A 452 -5.72 -26.27 -8.07
N TRP A 453 -4.81 -25.84 -7.19
CA TRP A 453 -3.75 -24.88 -7.52
C TRP A 453 -2.69 -25.50 -8.45
N MET A 454 -2.30 -26.76 -8.22
CA MET A 454 -1.43 -27.53 -9.12
C MET A 454 -2.05 -27.70 -10.50
N ASP A 455 -3.32 -28.09 -10.59
CA ASP A 455 -3.98 -28.31 -11.87
C ASP A 455 -4.20 -27.00 -12.63
N GLN A 456 -4.45 -25.88 -11.95
CA GLN A 456 -4.40 -24.55 -12.58
C GLN A 456 -2.98 -24.18 -13.03
N THR A 457 -1.95 -24.40 -12.19
CA THR A 457 -0.53 -24.16 -12.53
C THR A 457 -0.15 -24.92 -13.80
N ARG A 458 -0.39 -26.23 -13.86
CA ARG A 458 -0.10 -27.10 -15.02
C ARG A 458 -0.82 -26.61 -16.29
N GLN A 459 -2.09 -26.20 -16.17
CA GLN A 459 -2.87 -25.68 -17.30
C GLN A 459 -2.40 -24.30 -17.79
N LEU A 460 -1.98 -23.43 -16.88
CA LEU A 460 -1.39 -22.13 -17.19
C LEU A 460 0.00 -22.32 -17.80
N TRP A 461 0.88 -23.11 -17.19
CA TRP A 461 2.19 -23.45 -17.73
C TRP A 461 2.11 -24.01 -19.15
N LYS A 462 1.26 -25.02 -19.36
CA LYS A 462 0.99 -25.60 -20.69
C LYS A 462 0.45 -24.60 -21.73
N LYS A 463 -0.14 -23.48 -21.31
CA LYS A 463 -0.45 -22.35 -22.19
C LYS A 463 0.81 -21.50 -22.44
N LEU A 464 1.50 -21.09 -21.37
CA LEU A 464 2.65 -20.19 -21.43
C LEU A 464 3.85 -20.79 -22.19
N THR A 465 4.13 -22.10 -22.07
CA THR A 465 5.20 -22.82 -22.80
C THR A 465 4.78 -23.42 -24.14
N LYS A 466 3.62 -23.02 -24.69
CA LYS A 466 3.07 -23.58 -25.96
C LYS A 466 2.89 -25.11 -25.96
N LYS A 467 2.76 -25.72 -24.78
CA LYS A 467 2.70 -27.17 -24.49
C LYS A 467 4.04 -27.90 -24.49
N ASP A 468 5.17 -27.22 -24.63
CA ASP A 468 6.47 -27.85 -24.37
C ASP A 468 6.61 -28.13 -22.85
N PRO A 469 6.82 -29.39 -22.43
CA PRO A 469 7.00 -29.74 -21.03
C PRO A 469 8.47 -29.69 -20.57
N SER A 470 9.43 -29.54 -21.50
CA SER A 470 10.87 -29.46 -21.20
C SER A 470 11.31 -28.07 -20.77
N VAL A 471 10.50 -27.05 -21.08
CA VAL A 471 10.68 -25.68 -20.61
C VAL A 471 10.39 -25.61 -19.11
N ASP A 472 11.44 -25.35 -18.33
CA ASP A 472 11.50 -25.23 -16.87
C ASP A 472 11.19 -23.80 -16.38
N HIS A 473 11.62 -22.81 -17.16
CA HIS A 473 11.46 -21.37 -16.90
C HIS A 473 11.02 -20.61 -18.16
N ILE A 474 10.41 -19.43 -17.99
CA ILE A 474 10.01 -18.54 -19.09
C ILE A 474 10.67 -17.17 -18.89
N SER A 475 11.33 -16.66 -19.92
CA SER A 475 11.91 -15.30 -19.94
C SER A 475 10.93 -14.25 -20.48
N LYS A 476 11.22 -12.96 -20.20
CA LYS A 476 10.42 -11.81 -20.69
C LYS A 476 10.18 -11.84 -22.20
N SER A 477 11.22 -12.11 -23.00
CA SER A 477 11.12 -12.20 -24.47
C SER A 477 10.23 -13.37 -24.93
N ALA A 478 10.33 -14.53 -24.28
CA ALA A 478 9.50 -15.69 -24.57
C ALA A 478 8.02 -15.45 -24.21
N LEU A 479 7.76 -14.83 -23.04
CA LEU A 479 6.40 -14.46 -22.65
C LEU A 479 5.80 -13.44 -23.61
N LEU A 480 6.53 -12.39 -23.98
CA LEU A 480 6.09 -11.37 -24.94
C LEU A 480 5.74 -11.99 -26.30
N ALA A 481 6.62 -12.84 -26.85
CA ALA A 481 6.37 -13.53 -28.12
C ALA A 481 5.11 -14.42 -28.05
N ASN A 482 4.92 -15.13 -26.93
CA ASN A 482 3.79 -16.01 -26.74
C ASN A 482 2.47 -15.22 -26.53
N LEU A 483 2.50 -14.06 -25.87
CA LEU A 483 1.34 -13.16 -25.77
C LEU A 483 0.99 -12.50 -27.11
N LEU A 484 1.98 -12.10 -27.92
CA LEU A 484 1.77 -11.54 -29.25
C LEU A 484 1.08 -12.53 -30.21
N GLU A 485 1.51 -13.80 -30.22
CA GLU A 485 0.88 -14.86 -31.02
C GLU A 485 -0.57 -15.14 -30.57
N ARG A 486 -0.82 -15.07 -29.25
CA ARG A 486 -2.14 -15.26 -28.63
C ARG A 486 -3.12 -14.11 -28.86
N ALA A 487 -2.67 -13.03 -29.49
CA ALA A 487 -3.39 -11.77 -29.53
C ALA A 487 -3.89 -11.45 -30.96
N PRO A 488 -4.72 -12.32 -31.58
CA PRO A 488 -5.03 -12.26 -33.01
C PRO A 488 -5.53 -10.89 -33.44
N ALA A 489 -5.05 -10.46 -34.61
CA ALA A 489 -5.62 -9.33 -35.33
C ALA A 489 -6.98 -9.75 -35.90
N ASP A 490 -8.06 -9.54 -35.11
CA ASP A 490 -9.39 -9.41 -35.72
C ASP A 490 -9.34 -8.22 -36.69
N PRO A 491 -9.65 -8.39 -37.99
CA PRO A 491 -9.69 -7.28 -38.94
C PRO A 491 -10.68 -6.18 -38.55
N ARG A 492 -11.65 -6.46 -37.68
CA ARG A 492 -12.62 -5.50 -37.14
C ARG A 492 -12.16 -4.83 -35.84
N GLY A 493 -10.94 -5.14 -35.36
CA GLY A 493 -10.32 -4.59 -34.16
C GLY A 493 -10.87 -5.11 -32.83
N ARG A 494 -11.85 -6.03 -32.81
CA ARG A 494 -12.43 -6.57 -31.58
C ARG A 494 -11.55 -7.71 -31.05
N SER A 495 -10.60 -7.34 -30.21
CA SER A 495 -9.80 -8.28 -29.43
C SER A 495 -10.68 -9.33 -28.74
N LYS A 496 -10.53 -10.61 -29.13
CA LYS A 496 -10.93 -11.73 -28.27
C LYS A 496 -9.93 -11.99 -27.14
N SER A 497 -8.76 -11.33 -27.13
CA SER A 497 -7.81 -11.45 -26.01
C SER A 497 -8.37 -10.75 -24.78
N THR A 498 -8.20 -11.42 -23.65
CA THR A 498 -9.04 -11.24 -22.46
C THR A 498 -8.38 -10.47 -21.31
N LEU A 499 -7.17 -9.97 -21.55
CA LEU A 499 -6.46 -8.95 -20.79
C LEU A 499 -7.36 -7.71 -20.50
N PRO A 500 -6.95 -6.77 -19.61
CA PRO A 500 -7.78 -5.65 -19.13
C PRO A 500 -8.34 -4.71 -20.21
N GLN A 501 -9.41 -5.12 -20.89
CA GLN A 501 -10.05 -4.36 -21.98
C GLN A 501 -10.56 -2.97 -21.56
N GLN A 502 -10.79 -2.74 -20.27
CA GLN A 502 -11.36 -1.48 -19.80
C GLN A 502 -10.40 -0.29 -19.95
N SER A 503 -9.08 -0.49 -19.99
CA SER A 503 -8.13 0.51 -20.48
C SER A 503 -8.02 0.45 -22.00
N SER A 504 -7.58 -0.69 -22.57
CA SER A 504 -7.26 -0.80 -24.01
C SER A 504 -8.37 -0.37 -24.96
N ASP A 505 -9.63 -0.57 -24.59
CA ASP A 505 -10.77 -0.26 -25.46
C ASP A 505 -11.20 1.21 -25.29
N ARG A 506 -11.02 1.82 -24.11
CA ARG A 506 -11.17 3.29 -23.93
C ARG A 506 -10.11 4.05 -24.73
N PHE A 507 -8.88 3.55 -24.75
CA PHE A 507 -7.72 4.24 -25.33
C PHE A 507 -7.52 3.96 -26.81
N SER A 508 -7.70 2.74 -27.31
CA SER A 508 -7.55 2.45 -28.74
C SER A 508 -8.49 3.27 -29.64
N HIS A 509 -9.66 3.69 -29.14
CA HIS A 509 -10.54 4.65 -29.81
C HIS A 509 -10.01 6.09 -29.80
N LYS A 510 -9.31 6.53 -28.74
CA LYS A 510 -8.75 7.88 -28.60
C LYS A 510 -7.37 8.03 -29.28
N ALA A 511 -6.51 7.03 -29.16
CA ALA A 511 -5.18 6.99 -29.78
C ALA A 511 -5.27 7.03 -31.32
N ARG A 512 -6.16 6.20 -31.91
CA ARG A 512 -6.46 6.23 -33.36
C ARG A 512 -6.96 7.59 -33.87
N ALA A 513 -7.55 8.42 -32.99
CA ALA A 513 -8.02 9.76 -33.35
C ALA A 513 -6.90 10.83 -33.26
N ARG A 514 -5.80 10.54 -32.57
CA ARG A 514 -4.64 11.46 -32.39
C ARG A 514 -3.49 11.13 -33.32
N ASN A 515 -3.07 9.87 -33.37
CA ASN A 515 -1.96 9.40 -34.19
C ASN A 515 -2.51 8.49 -35.30
N LYS A 516 -2.49 9.01 -36.54
CA LYS A 516 -3.01 8.29 -37.74
C LYS A 516 -2.02 7.26 -38.30
N GLU A 517 -0.77 7.31 -37.87
CA GLU A 517 0.33 6.53 -38.45
C GLU A 517 0.58 5.23 -37.67
N ARG A 518 0.42 5.25 -36.34
CA ARG A 518 0.48 4.02 -35.51
C ARG A 518 -0.70 3.11 -35.79
N THR A 519 -0.44 1.85 -36.14
CA THR A 519 -1.50 0.85 -36.24
C THR A 519 -1.94 0.39 -34.85
N TYR A 520 -3.13 -0.22 -34.77
CA TYR A 520 -3.58 -0.91 -33.56
C TYR A 520 -2.66 -2.09 -33.18
N GLY A 521 -1.92 -2.67 -34.13
CA GLY A 521 -0.93 -3.70 -33.86
C GLY A 521 0.27 -3.17 -33.07
N ASP A 522 0.71 -1.94 -33.37
CA ASP A 522 1.89 -1.33 -32.76
C ASP A 522 1.60 -0.88 -31.33
N TYR A 523 0.50 -0.13 -31.13
CA TYR A 523 -0.03 0.21 -29.80
C TYR A 523 -0.16 -1.06 -28.92
N LYS A 524 -0.74 -2.13 -29.48
CA LYS A 524 -0.92 -3.41 -28.76
C LYS A 524 0.39 -4.12 -28.46
N ARG A 525 1.38 -4.06 -29.35
CA ARG A 525 2.73 -4.60 -29.12
C ARG A 525 3.43 -3.86 -27.99
N GLN A 526 3.32 -2.53 -27.97
CA GLN A 526 3.95 -1.71 -26.93
C GLN A 526 3.25 -1.88 -25.58
N TRP A 527 1.91 -1.92 -25.56
CA TRP A 527 1.13 -2.25 -24.36
C TRP A 527 1.53 -3.60 -23.76
N LEU A 528 1.73 -4.62 -24.60
CA LEU A 528 2.14 -5.96 -24.15
C LEU A 528 3.56 -6.00 -23.55
N LYS A 529 4.46 -5.05 -23.85
CA LYS A 529 5.77 -4.95 -23.18
C LYS A 529 5.62 -4.49 -21.73
N VAL A 530 4.86 -3.41 -21.52
CA VAL A 530 4.50 -2.90 -20.18
C VAL A 530 3.87 -4.02 -19.34
N GLN A 531 2.89 -4.73 -19.92
CA GLN A 531 2.24 -5.84 -19.22
C GLN A 531 3.16 -7.04 -18.94
N VAL A 532 4.19 -7.29 -19.74
CA VAL A 532 5.17 -8.34 -19.43
C VAL A 532 6.05 -7.93 -18.26
N GLU A 533 6.51 -6.68 -18.17
CA GLU A 533 7.24 -6.19 -17.00
C GLU A 533 6.38 -6.24 -15.72
N GLU A 534 5.10 -5.88 -15.82
CA GLU A 534 4.14 -6.00 -14.71
C GLU A 534 3.87 -7.47 -14.31
N LEU A 535 3.78 -8.38 -15.29
CA LEU A 535 3.62 -9.82 -15.05
C LEU A 535 4.86 -10.44 -14.39
N PHE A 536 6.06 -10.05 -14.83
CA PHE A 536 7.31 -10.45 -14.18
C PHE A 536 7.36 -9.89 -12.77
N GLY A 537 7.08 -8.61 -12.55
CA GLY A 537 6.95 -8.04 -11.22
C GLY A 537 6.00 -8.83 -10.30
N TYR A 538 4.94 -9.46 -10.82
CA TYR A 538 4.06 -10.29 -9.98
C TYR A 538 4.55 -11.74 -9.76
N HIS A 539 5.28 -12.33 -10.72
CA HIS A 539 5.53 -13.78 -10.75
C HIS A 539 7.01 -14.19 -10.63
N ASP A 540 7.95 -13.32 -11.00
CA ASP A 540 9.38 -13.44 -10.66
C ASP A 540 9.52 -13.01 -9.19
N THR A 541 9.98 -13.93 -8.35
CA THR A 541 10.04 -13.75 -6.89
C THR A 541 11.45 -13.68 -6.33
N ASN A 542 12.47 -13.97 -7.15
CA ASN A 542 13.89 -13.97 -6.79
C ASN A 542 14.73 -12.89 -7.49
N ASP A 543 14.15 -12.10 -8.42
CA ASP A 543 14.85 -11.15 -9.30
C ASP A 543 15.82 -11.82 -10.31
N ASP A 544 15.49 -12.99 -10.87
CA ASP A 544 16.34 -13.69 -11.86
C ASP A 544 15.98 -13.47 -13.35
N ASP A 545 14.98 -12.63 -13.63
CA ASP A 545 14.40 -12.32 -14.95
C ASP A 545 13.73 -13.54 -15.64
N ARG A 546 13.29 -14.52 -14.83
CA ARG A 546 12.54 -15.72 -15.25
C ARG A 546 11.26 -15.88 -14.42
N ILE A 547 10.34 -16.68 -14.94
CA ILE A 547 9.19 -17.21 -14.19
C ILE A 547 9.25 -18.72 -14.29
N THR A 548 9.37 -19.42 -13.17
CA THR A 548 9.38 -20.89 -13.10
C THR A 548 7.98 -21.49 -12.83
N GLN A 549 7.83 -22.81 -13.02
CA GLN A 549 6.62 -23.53 -12.56
C GLN A 549 6.37 -23.37 -11.06
N ARG A 550 7.45 -23.27 -10.27
CA ARG A 550 7.40 -23.11 -8.82
C ARG A 550 6.74 -21.78 -8.45
N GLU A 551 7.23 -20.69 -8.99
CA GLU A 551 6.78 -19.36 -8.60
C GLU A 551 5.40 -19.04 -9.14
N LEU A 552 5.05 -19.57 -10.32
CA LEU A 552 3.68 -19.58 -10.80
C LEU A 552 2.75 -20.28 -9.79
N PHE A 553 3.13 -21.45 -9.29
CA PHE A 553 2.38 -22.16 -8.25
C PHE A 553 2.30 -21.36 -6.94
N GLU A 554 3.40 -20.78 -6.47
CA GLU A 554 3.44 -20.00 -5.22
C GLU A 554 2.58 -18.72 -5.34
N SER A 555 2.62 -18.03 -6.48
CA SER A 555 1.82 -16.85 -6.78
C SER A 555 0.32 -17.16 -6.90
N LEU A 556 -0.03 -18.28 -7.54
CA LEU A 556 -1.41 -18.80 -7.58
C LEU A 556 -1.89 -19.20 -6.17
N ALA A 557 -1.05 -19.90 -5.39
CA ALA A 557 -1.39 -20.32 -4.04
C ALA A 557 -1.59 -19.13 -3.08
N GLN A 558 -0.77 -18.08 -3.18
CA GLN A 558 -0.99 -16.84 -2.43
C GLN A 558 -2.34 -16.22 -2.79
N MET A 559 -2.62 -16.01 -4.08
CA MET A 559 -3.87 -15.38 -4.52
C MET A 559 -5.10 -16.22 -4.15
N HIS A 560 -5.03 -17.56 -4.23
CA HIS A 560 -6.14 -18.41 -3.77
C HIS A 560 -6.39 -18.32 -2.27
N VAL A 561 -5.33 -18.35 -1.46
CA VAL A 561 -5.44 -18.23 0.00
C VAL A 561 -6.01 -16.87 0.39
N ILE A 562 -5.52 -15.79 -0.23
CA ILE A 562 -5.97 -14.43 0.01
C ILE A 562 -7.41 -14.19 -0.50
N ALA A 563 -7.75 -14.62 -1.72
CA ALA A 563 -9.11 -14.51 -2.25
C ALA A 563 -10.11 -15.32 -1.41
N HIS A 564 -9.76 -16.55 -1.01
CA HIS A 564 -10.57 -17.35 -0.08
C HIS A 564 -10.78 -16.62 1.25
N ARG A 565 -9.75 -15.95 1.77
CA ARG A 565 -9.82 -15.12 3.00
C ARG A 565 -10.73 -13.90 2.82
N GLN A 566 -10.61 -13.18 1.71
CA GLN A 566 -11.49 -12.07 1.35
C GLN A 566 -12.96 -12.53 1.24
N PHE A 567 -13.27 -13.55 0.44
CA PHE A 567 -14.64 -14.10 0.33
C PHE A 567 -15.17 -14.64 1.67
N THR A 568 -14.29 -15.17 2.52
CA THR A 568 -14.62 -15.61 3.89
C THR A 568 -14.98 -14.44 4.81
N ILE A 569 -14.46 -13.24 4.57
CA ILE A 569 -14.77 -11.97 5.25
C ILE A 569 -16.05 -11.36 4.68
N GLU A 570 -16.16 -11.17 3.36
CA GLU A 570 -17.36 -10.62 2.70
C GLU A 570 -18.63 -11.42 3.03
N ARG A 571 -18.55 -12.76 2.95
CA ARG A 571 -19.66 -13.66 3.32
C ARG A 571 -19.93 -13.68 4.83
N PHE A 572 -19.03 -13.11 5.65
CA PHE A 572 -19.25 -12.92 7.08
C PHE A 572 -19.90 -11.56 7.36
N ILE A 573 -19.38 -10.46 6.81
CA ILE A 573 -19.96 -9.11 6.94
C ILE A 573 -21.43 -9.12 6.51
N ARG A 574 -21.72 -9.49 5.25
CA ARG A 574 -23.09 -9.62 4.69
C ARG A 574 -24.01 -10.58 5.45
N LYS A 575 -23.46 -11.52 6.23
CA LYS A 575 -24.25 -12.44 7.07
C LYS A 575 -24.62 -11.89 8.45
N ASN A 576 -24.04 -10.76 8.85
CA ASN A 576 -24.35 -10.08 10.09
C ASN A 576 -24.72 -8.60 9.79
N GLU A 577 -25.02 -8.23 8.53
CA GLU A 577 -25.12 -6.85 8.03
C GLU A 577 -26.14 -6.01 8.83
N GLU A 578 -27.39 -6.46 8.94
CA GLU A 578 -28.38 -5.80 9.80
C GLU A 578 -27.96 -5.69 11.28
N GLN A 579 -27.16 -6.64 11.78
CA GLN A 579 -26.64 -6.57 13.15
C GLN A 579 -25.49 -5.55 13.23
N LEU A 580 -24.66 -5.46 12.19
CA LEU A 580 -23.62 -4.46 12.06
C LEU A 580 -24.20 -3.06 11.99
N ASP A 581 -25.26 -2.81 11.23
CA ASP A 581 -25.86 -1.47 11.13
C ASP A 581 -26.54 -1.04 12.44
N ARG A 582 -27.38 -1.92 13.04
CA ARG A 582 -27.99 -1.67 14.36
C ARG A 582 -26.95 -1.44 15.46
N GLU A 583 -25.82 -2.14 15.42
CA GLU A 583 -24.73 -1.93 16.36
C GLU A 583 -23.84 -0.74 16.00
N ARG A 584 -23.66 -0.41 14.72
CA ARG A 584 -22.88 0.73 14.22
C ARG A 584 -23.51 2.04 14.67
N GLU A 585 -24.83 2.20 14.58
CA GLU A 585 -25.54 3.33 15.18
C GLU A 585 -25.28 3.41 16.71
N ALA A 586 -25.45 2.28 17.41
CA ALA A 586 -25.27 2.20 18.86
C ALA A 586 -23.80 2.29 19.32
N ASN A 587 -22.82 2.19 18.43
CA ASN A 587 -21.39 2.21 18.70
C ASN A 587 -20.72 3.51 18.22
N TYR A 588 -21.23 4.16 17.15
CA TYR A 588 -20.87 5.55 16.81
C TYR A 588 -21.18 6.49 17.98
N ALA A 589 -22.33 6.32 18.63
CA ALA A 589 -22.69 7.01 19.88
C ALA A 589 -21.75 6.71 21.08
N LYS A 590 -20.71 5.89 20.89
CA LYS A 590 -19.70 5.48 21.88
C LYS A 590 -18.26 5.56 21.34
N GLY A 591 -18.04 6.14 20.14
CA GLY A 591 -16.72 6.23 19.51
C GLY A 591 -16.11 4.89 19.05
N MET A 592 -16.91 3.84 18.86
CA MET A 592 -16.46 2.54 18.35
C MET A 592 -17.02 2.31 16.93
N LYS A 593 -16.16 2.06 15.93
CA LYS A 593 -16.63 1.77 14.56
C LYS A 593 -17.06 0.31 14.33
N TYR A 594 -16.38 -0.66 14.96
CA TYR A 594 -16.65 -2.09 14.79
C TYR A 594 -16.99 -2.80 16.10
N PRO A 595 -17.96 -3.75 16.11
CA PRO A 595 -18.24 -4.54 17.31
C PRO A 595 -17.07 -5.44 17.72
N VAL A 596 -16.64 -5.36 18.97
CA VAL A 596 -15.55 -6.19 19.53
C VAL A 596 -15.85 -7.70 19.43
N TRP A 597 -17.12 -8.12 19.42
CA TRP A 597 -17.49 -9.52 19.19
C TRP A 597 -17.28 -9.95 17.73
N LEU A 598 -17.46 -9.04 16.76
CA LEU A 598 -17.27 -9.33 15.33
C LEU A 598 -15.81 -9.67 15.07
N VAL A 599 -14.92 -8.80 15.55
CA VAL A 599 -13.46 -8.97 15.49
C VAL A 599 -13.07 -10.31 16.11
N LYS A 600 -13.51 -10.62 17.33
CA LYS A 600 -13.22 -11.91 18.01
C LYS A 600 -13.80 -13.14 17.29
N LYS A 601 -15.02 -13.05 16.76
CA LYS A 601 -15.69 -14.13 16.00
C LYS A 601 -15.02 -14.37 14.66
N TRP A 602 -14.46 -13.33 14.03
CA TRP A 602 -13.57 -13.46 12.88
C TRP A 602 -12.20 -14.02 13.26
N GLN A 603 -11.52 -13.53 14.31
CA GLN A 603 -10.19 -14.02 14.72
C GLN A 603 -10.20 -15.53 14.91
N LYS A 604 -11.24 -16.05 15.59
CA LYS A 604 -11.45 -17.49 15.79
C LYS A 604 -11.68 -18.26 14.46
N LYS A 605 -12.25 -17.61 13.44
CA LYS A 605 -12.50 -18.18 12.11
C LYS A 605 -11.24 -18.13 11.22
N ASP A 606 -10.49 -17.03 11.28
CA ASP A 606 -9.21 -16.84 10.58
C ASP A 606 -8.17 -17.82 11.13
N ALA A 607 -7.99 -17.86 12.46
CA ALA A 607 -7.14 -18.85 13.12
C ALA A 607 -7.56 -20.30 12.80
N LYS A 608 -8.87 -20.62 12.81
CA LYS A 608 -9.34 -21.97 12.44
C LYS A 608 -8.99 -22.35 11.00
N ASN A 609 -9.06 -21.40 10.06
CA ASN A 609 -8.90 -21.68 8.63
C ASN A 609 -7.44 -21.57 8.14
N TYR A 610 -6.61 -20.74 8.80
CA TYR A 610 -5.32 -20.31 8.27
C TYR A 610 -4.13 -20.48 9.22
N SER A 611 -4.33 -20.83 10.51
CA SER A 611 -3.21 -20.99 11.45
C SER A 611 -2.15 -21.98 10.97
N SER A 612 -2.57 -23.12 10.41
CA SER A 612 -1.68 -24.11 9.80
C SER A 612 -0.91 -23.58 8.59
N LEU A 613 -1.52 -22.71 7.77
CA LEU A 613 -0.85 -22.06 6.64
C LEU A 613 0.10 -20.94 7.09
N ARG A 614 -0.15 -20.29 8.23
CA ARG A 614 0.80 -19.36 8.87
C ARG A 614 1.98 -20.10 9.52
N SER A 615 1.74 -21.18 10.25
CA SER A 615 2.79 -21.89 11.03
C SER A 615 3.60 -22.91 10.21
N ASN A 616 2.93 -23.73 9.41
CA ASN A 616 3.53 -24.88 8.72
C ASN A 616 3.79 -24.57 7.24
N GLY A 617 3.27 -23.44 6.75
CA GLY A 617 3.22 -23.08 5.34
C GLY A 617 2.41 -24.08 4.50
N LEU A 618 2.74 -24.09 3.22
CA LEU A 618 2.27 -24.99 2.18
C LEU A 618 3.47 -25.78 1.67
N GLN A 619 3.38 -27.11 1.65
CA GLN A 619 4.42 -27.91 1.00
C GLN A 619 4.39 -27.69 -0.51
N VAL A 620 5.51 -27.24 -1.08
CA VAL A 620 5.70 -27.16 -2.53
C VAL A 620 5.64 -28.59 -3.09
N PRO A 621 4.78 -28.87 -4.08
CA PRO A 621 4.65 -30.19 -4.71
C PRO A 621 6.01 -30.70 -5.22
N LYS A 622 6.28 -32.01 -5.10
CA LYS A 622 7.60 -32.56 -5.47
C LYS A 622 8.01 -32.24 -6.92
N GLU A 623 7.04 -32.24 -7.83
CA GLU A 623 7.18 -31.88 -9.24
C GLU A 623 7.60 -30.42 -9.51
N PHE A 624 7.43 -29.51 -8.55
CA PHE A 624 7.80 -28.08 -8.68
C PHE A 624 8.99 -27.69 -7.79
N ARG A 625 9.72 -28.66 -7.19
CA ARG A 625 10.87 -28.34 -6.34
C ARG A 625 12.12 -27.97 -7.15
N GLY A 626 12.19 -28.44 -8.40
CA GLY A 626 13.42 -28.49 -9.18
C GLY A 626 14.47 -29.39 -8.52
N ASP A 627 15.61 -29.55 -9.18
CA ASP A 627 16.83 -29.97 -8.50
C ASP A 627 17.43 -28.72 -7.84
N ALA A 628 16.87 -28.31 -6.69
CA ALA A 628 17.37 -27.16 -5.93
C ALA A 628 18.87 -27.26 -5.58
N ALA A 629 19.43 -28.47 -5.62
CA ALA A 629 20.86 -28.76 -5.48
C ALA A 629 21.74 -28.23 -6.64
N THR A 630 21.24 -28.16 -7.88
CA THR A 630 22.01 -27.56 -8.99
C THR A 630 21.88 -26.04 -9.00
N ALA A 631 20.67 -25.51 -8.82
CA ALA A 631 20.44 -24.07 -8.68
C ALA A 631 21.29 -23.47 -7.55
N SER A 632 21.34 -24.13 -6.38
CA SER A 632 22.20 -23.71 -5.26
C SER A 632 23.70 -23.67 -5.60
N GLN A 633 24.18 -24.53 -6.50
CA GLN A 633 25.58 -24.51 -6.94
C GLN A 633 25.86 -23.39 -7.94
N ASP A 634 24.98 -23.17 -8.91
CA ASP A 634 25.14 -22.10 -9.91
C ASP A 634 24.87 -20.70 -9.34
N GLU A 635 23.88 -20.53 -8.45
CA GLU A 635 23.67 -19.30 -7.67
C GLU A 635 24.90 -18.98 -6.82
N LYS A 636 25.39 -19.96 -6.05
CA LYS A 636 26.57 -19.75 -5.21
C LYS A 636 27.78 -19.40 -6.08
N LYS A 637 28.03 -20.12 -7.17
CA LYS A 637 29.13 -19.84 -8.10
C LYS A 637 29.01 -18.43 -8.68
N THR A 638 27.84 -18.04 -9.18
CA THR A 638 27.60 -16.70 -9.74
C THR A 638 27.81 -15.60 -8.69
N ARG A 639 27.46 -15.87 -7.44
CA ARG A 639 27.67 -14.96 -6.29
C ARG A 639 29.11 -14.94 -5.77
N ASP A 640 29.88 -16.00 -6.00
CA ASP A 640 31.32 -16.08 -5.70
C ASP A 640 32.16 -15.54 -6.89
N GLU A 641 31.54 -15.29 -8.06
CA GLU A 641 32.13 -14.69 -9.28
C GLU A 641 31.82 -13.17 -9.45
N LEU A 642 30.98 -12.58 -8.57
CA LEU A 642 30.54 -11.16 -8.57
C LEU A 642 31.11 -10.36 -7.39
#